data_AF-M8AZR2-F1
#
_entry.id   AF-M8AZR2-F1
#
_cell.length_a   1.000
_cell.length_b   1.000
_cell.length_c   1.000
_cell.angle_alpha   90.00
_cell.angle_beta   90.00
_cell.angle_gamma   90.00
#
_symmetry.space_group_name_H-M   'P 1'
#
loop_
_entity.id
_entity.type
_entity.pdbx_description
1 polymer ?
#
loop_
_entity_poly.entity_id
_entity_poly.type
_entity_poly.pdbx_seq_one_letter_code
_entity_poly.pdbx_strand_id
1 'polypeptide(L)'
;MATPNGLARIDTTHAEKKAAAKHENGICHDDSSAPVRAQNIDELHSMQRKRSAPTTPIKDTSASPSAVAVSDEDRRKQQLQSIRLDATHGDGTAVARFVTTPSVVGRRRMHALYAQVVGSSIHWALNSLDASYCDGSQPCPSGKLLSSYTTVLASTQDVMTEHVWMPAVASLDAEVAAPTSLHRHRITAARVGRRRATLVVHASYKAAVPMIRGETVTIKLYEQAIKYEKGSFITATGALATLSGAKTGRSPRDKRIVKDEAAAQELWWGKGSPNIEMDEHTFLTNRERAVDYLNSLDKVYVNDQFLNWDPENRIKVRIISARAYHSLFMHNMSVIIIPHSGSLQCIRPTEEELESFGTPDFTIYNAGKFPCNRYTHYMTSSTSVDINLGRREMVILGTQYAGEMKKGLFGVMHYLMPKRRILSLHSGCNMGRDGDVALFFGLSGTGKTTLSTDHNRLLIGDDEHCWSDNGVSNIEGGCYAKCIDLSREKEPDIWNAIKFGTVLENVVFDEHTREVDYTDKSVTENTRAAYPIEYIPNAKIPCVGPHPKNVILLACDAFGVLPPVSKLNLAQTMYHFISGYTALVAGTEDGIKEPQATFSACFGAAFIMLHPTKYAAMLAEKMQTYGATGWLVNTGWSGGRYGVGKRIKLPYTRKIIDAIHSGELLTANYQKTEVFGLEIPTAIEGVPSEILDPINTWTDKAAYKETLLKLAGLFGKNFEVFASYKIGEDSTLTEEILAAGPKV
;
A
#
# COMPACT_ATOMS: atom_id res chain seq x y z
N MET A 1 -4.57 -58.19 21.29
CA MET A 1 -5.16 -58.25 19.93
C MET A 1 -5.95 -56.96 19.71
N ALA A 2 -5.99 -56.52 18.45
CA ALA A 2 -6.46 -55.24 17.97
C ALA A 2 -7.97 -54.94 18.20
N THR A 3 -8.24 -53.63 18.40
CA THR A 3 -9.36 -52.74 17.97
C THR A 3 -10.45 -53.25 17.00
N PRO A 4 -11.51 -52.45 16.64
CA PRO A 4 -12.26 -51.36 17.33
C PRO A 4 -13.77 -51.25 16.96
N ASN A 5 -14.43 -50.22 17.53
CA ASN A 5 -15.50 -49.34 17.00
C ASN A 5 -16.86 -49.38 17.73
N GLY A 6 -17.22 -48.26 18.35
CA GLY A 6 -18.57 -48.01 18.87
C GLY A 6 -18.68 -46.65 19.58
N LEU A 7 -19.31 -45.70 18.90
CA LEU A 7 -19.68 -44.35 19.35
C LEU A 7 -20.39 -44.31 20.71
N ALA A 8 -20.24 -43.20 21.44
CA ALA A 8 -21.20 -42.77 22.46
C ALA A 8 -21.62 -41.32 22.23
N ARG A 9 -22.94 -41.14 22.12
CA ARG A 9 -23.68 -39.86 22.16
C ARG A 9 -23.43 -39.16 23.50
N ILE A 10 -23.35 -37.83 23.51
CA ILE A 10 -23.42 -37.05 24.75
C ILE A 10 -24.58 -36.05 24.64
N ASP A 11 -25.43 -36.14 25.65
CA ASP A 11 -26.67 -35.41 25.88
C ASP A 11 -26.48 -33.90 26.03
N THR A 12 -27.48 -33.18 25.53
CA THR A 12 -27.69 -31.74 25.70
C THR A 12 -28.52 -31.46 26.96
N THR A 13 -27.93 -30.83 27.97
CA THR A 13 -28.69 -30.05 28.95
C THR A 13 -28.01 -28.71 29.22
N HIS A 14 -28.76 -27.66 28.95
CA HIS A 14 -28.45 -26.25 29.15
C HIS A 14 -28.03 -25.94 30.60
N ALA A 15 -26.92 -25.21 30.73
CA ALA A 15 -26.69 -24.30 31.85
C ALA A 15 -26.13 -22.98 31.27
N GLU A 16 -26.96 -21.94 31.34
CA GLU A 16 -26.62 -20.58 30.97
C GLU A 16 -25.61 -19.94 31.95
N LYS A 17 -24.89 -18.94 31.43
CA LYS A 17 -23.98 -17.96 32.10
C LYS A 17 -22.53 -18.40 32.31
N LYS A 18 -21.66 -17.92 31.42
CA LYS A 18 -20.90 -16.66 31.66
C LYS A 18 -20.19 -16.20 30.39
N ALA A 19 -20.32 -14.91 30.14
CA ALA A 19 -19.73 -14.18 29.03
C ALA A 19 -18.22 -14.47 28.91
N ALA A 20 -17.82 -15.02 27.77
CA ALA A 20 -16.43 -14.99 27.35
C ALA A 20 -16.08 -13.52 27.07
N ALA A 21 -15.18 -12.97 27.89
CA ALA A 21 -14.59 -11.67 27.68
C ALA A 21 -13.93 -11.67 26.29
N LYS A 22 -14.48 -10.87 25.36
CA LYS A 22 -13.75 -10.41 24.19
C LYS A 22 -12.60 -9.54 24.70
N HIS A 23 -11.42 -10.13 24.81
CA HIS A 23 -10.20 -9.33 24.84
C HIS A 23 -10.00 -8.72 23.45
N GLU A 24 -10.43 -7.48 23.28
CA GLU A 24 -10.01 -6.65 22.16
C GLU A 24 -8.53 -6.30 22.36
N ASN A 25 -7.67 -6.98 21.60
CA ASN A 25 -6.30 -6.52 21.43
C ASN A 25 -6.34 -5.23 20.59
N GLY A 26 -5.99 -4.11 21.24
CA GLY A 26 -5.96 -2.76 20.67
C GLY A 26 -4.86 -2.55 19.63
N ILE A 27 -4.96 -3.25 18.49
CA ILE A 27 -4.15 -2.95 17.30
C ILE A 27 -4.93 -1.92 16.49
N CYS A 28 -4.37 -0.71 16.39
CA CYS A 28 -4.97 0.40 15.66
C CYS A 28 -5.27 0.08 14.19
N HIS A 29 -6.48 0.44 13.76
CA HIS A 29 -7.14 0.06 12.50
C HIS A 29 -6.85 1.00 11.33
N ASP A 30 -5.61 1.45 11.15
CA ASP A 30 -5.28 2.28 9.98
C ASP A 30 -5.50 1.43 8.71
N ASP A 31 -6.58 1.61 7.96
CA ASP A 31 -6.94 0.79 6.79
C ASP A 31 -7.44 -0.64 7.11
N SER A 32 -7.88 -0.95 8.33
CA SER A 32 -8.54 -2.25 8.60
C SER A 32 -10.05 -2.08 8.41
N SER A 33 -10.62 -2.63 7.35
CA SER A 33 -12.07 -2.64 7.11
C SER A 33 -12.67 -4.01 7.36
N ALA A 34 -13.94 -4.03 7.78
CA ALA A 34 -14.71 -5.27 7.81
C ALA A 34 -14.77 -5.88 6.39
N PRO A 35 -14.74 -7.22 6.26
CA PRO A 35 -14.86 -7.88 4.97
C PRO A 35 -16.17 -7.47 4.28
N VAL A 36 -16.12 -7.37 2.95
CA VAL A 36 -17.28 -6.94 2.15
C VAL A 36 -18.43 -7.94 2.31
N ARG A 37 -19.68 -7.44 2.37
CA ARG A 37 -20.89 -8.27 2.53
C ARG A 37 -21.26 -9.10 1.29
N ALA A 38 -20.60 -8.89 0.15
CA ALA A 38 -20.85 -9.62 -1.08
C ALA A 38 -20.44 -11.10 -0.97
N GLN A 39 -21.29 -12.01 -1.45
CA GLN A 39 -21.06 -13.45 -1.38
C GLN A 39 -20.16 -13.96 -2.51
N ASN A 40 -20.07 -13.23 -3.62
CA ASN A 40 -19.22 -13.59 -4.75
C ASN A 40 -18.69 -12.35 -5.50
N ILE A 41 -17.76 -12.59 -6.44
CA ILE A 41 -17.07 -11.54 -7.17
C ILE A 41 -17.98 -10.80 -8.16
N ASP A 42 -18.99 -11.47 -8.72
CA ASP A 42 -19.94 -10.85 -9.65
C ASP A 42 -20.87 -9.88 -8.92
N GLU A 43 -21.31 -10.24 -7.71
CA GLU A 43 -22.04 -9.35 -6.81
C GLU A 43 -21.19 -8.15 -6.42
N LEU A 44 -19.91 -8.36 -6.08
CA LEU A 44 -18.98 -7.27 -5.78
C LEU A 44 -18.80 -6.32 -6.99
N HIS A 45 -18.65 -6.86 -8.20
CA HIS A 45 -18.58 -6.07 -9.44
C HIS A 45 -19.89 -5.37 -9.78
N SER A 46 -21.03 -5.92 -9.34
CA SER A 46 -22.32 -5.26 -9.48
C SER A 46 -22.46 -4.10 -8.48
N MET A 47 -21.94 -4.23 -7.25
CA MET A 47 -21.92 -3.15 -6.27
C MET A 47 -21.00 -1.99 -6.68
N GLN A 48 -19.92 -2.29 -7.40
CA GLN A 48 -19.02 -1.28 -7.96
C GLN A 48 -19.68 -0.40 -9.03
N ARG A 49 -20.77 -0.89 -9.65
CA ARG A 49 -21.49 -0.22 -10.73
C ARG A 49 -22.87 0.19 -10.24
N LYS A 50 -23.10 1.49 -10.10
CA LYS A 50 -24.44 2.00 -9.83
C LYS A 50 -25.25 1.95 -11.12
N ARG A 51 -26.39 1.24 -11.10
CA ARG A 51 -27.38 1.33 -12.20
C ARG A 51 -28.06 2.69 -12.09
N SER A 52 -27.93 3.52 -13.12
CA SER A 52 -28.63 4.80 -13.20
C SER A 52 -30.14 4.54 -13.17
N ALA A 53 -30.89 5.27 -12.34
CA ALA A 53 -32.34 5.32 -12.48
C ALA A 53 -32.67 6.02 -13.81
N PRO A 54 -33.63 5.53 -14.62
CA PRO A 54 -34.01 6.22 -15.85
C PRO A 54 -34.57 7.60 -15.52
N THR A 55 -33.82 8.65 -15.86
CA THR A 55 -34.19 10.05 -15.66
C THR A 55 -35.08 10.53 -16.81
N THR A 56 -36.39 10.25 -16.75
CA THR A 56 -37.38 11.19 -17.30
C THR A 56 -38.78 10.99 -16.69
N PRO A 57 -39.31 11.97 -15.96
CA PRO A 57 -40.74 12.25 -15.92
C PRO A 57 -41.01 13.50 -16.76
N ILE A 58 -41.63 13.33 -17.94
CA ILE A 58 -42.15 14.46 -18.71
C ILE A 58 -43.39 14.97 -17.99
N LYS A 59 -43.34 16.19 -17.46
CA LYS A 59 -44.50 16.94 -16.99
C LYS A 59 -45.07 17.74 -18.16
N ASP A 60 -46.32 17.46 -18.51
CA ASP A 60 -47.09 18.22 -19.49
C ASP A 60 -47.41 19.64 -18.99
N THR A 61 -47.07 20.65 -19.79
CA THR A 61 -47.79 21.93 -19.82
C THR A 61 -48.05 22.35 -21.27
N SER A 62 -49.24 22.90 -21.47
CA SER A 62 -50.01 23.15 -22.68
C SER A 62 -49.44 24.17 -23.71
N ALA A 63 -49.57 23.88 -25.01
CA ALA A 63 -50.33 24.68 -26.00
C ALA A 63 -50.24 24.08 -27.44
N SER A 64 -51.38 24.10 -28.13
CA SER A 64 -51.87 23.51 -29.41
C SER A 64 -51.41 24.18 -30.73
N PRO A 65 -51.92 23.83 -31.95
CA PRO A 65 -52.20 22.53 -32.61
C PRO A 65 -51.75 22.46 -34.10
N SER A 66 -51.37 21.28 -34.63
CA SER A 66 -51.73 20.79 -35.99
C SER A 66 -51.02 19.48 -36.38
N ALA A 67 -51.83 18.43 -36.65
CA ALA A 67 -51.66 17.17 -37.41
C ALA A 67 -50.23 16.69 -37.79
N VAL A 68 -49.84 15.43 -37.60
CA VAL A 68 -50.47 14.20 -38.13
C VAL A 68 -50.38 13.06 -37.09
N ALA A 69 -51.51 12.42 -36.78
CA ALA A 69 -51.58 11.26 -35.89
C ALA A 69 -51.23 9.97 -36.65
N VAL A 70 -50.19 9.27 -36.20
CA VAL A 70 -49.90 7.88 -36.61
C VAL A 70 -50.80 6.97 -35.78
N SER A 71 -51.49 6.03 -36.43
CA SER A 71 -52.46 5.15 -35.78
C SER A 71 -51.78 4.16 -34.81
N ASP A 72 -52.45 3.80 -33.72
CA ASP A 72 -51.97 2.82 -32.72
C ASP A 72 -51.69 1.43 -33.32
N GLU A 73 -52.16 1.17 -34.54
CA GLU A 73 -51.91 -0.07 -35.28
C GLU A 73 -50.50 -0.13 -35.88
N ASP A 74 -49.92 1.02 -36.28
CA ASP A 74 -48.55 1.12 -36.77
C ASP A 74 -47.52 1.02 -35.63
N ARG A 75 -47.90 1.49 -34.44
CA ARG A 75 -47.10 1.36 -33.21
C ARG A 75 -47.01 -0.09 -32.74
N ARG A 76 -48.10 -0.87 -32.90
CA ARG A 76 -48.12 -2.32 -32.66
C ARG A 76 -47.29 -3.11 -33.67
N LYS A 77 -47.22 -2.69 -34.94
CA LYS A 77 -46.36 -3.33 -35.95
C LYS A 77 -44.87 -3.15 -35.68
N GLN A 78 -44.45 -2.00 -35.12
CA GLN A 78 -43.04 -1.77 -34.72
C GLN A 78 -42.64 -2.55 -33.45
N GLN A 79 -43.54 -2.75 -32.49
CA GLN A 79 -43.28 -3.61 -31.31
C GLN A 79 -43.22 -5.11 -31.63
N LEU A 80 -43.85 -5.56 -32.72
CA LEU A 80 -43.80 -6.95 -33.17
C LEU A 80 -42.56 -7.29 -34.02
N GLN A 81 -41.79 -6.28 -34.49
CA GLN A 81 -40.51 -6.49 -35.18
C GLN A 81 -39.30 -6.56 -34.23
N SER A 82 -39.41 -6.06 -33.00
CA SER A 82 -38.34 -6.16 -31.97
C SER A 82 -38.38 -7.45 -31.14
N ILE A 83 -39.34 -8.35 -31.37
CA ILE A 83 -39.49 -9.64 -30.66
C ILE A 83 -38.99 -10.82 -31.54
N ARG A 84 -38.39 -10.56 -32.70
CA ARG A 84 -37.99 -11.61 -33.67
C ARG A 84 -36.49 -11.78 -33.91
N LEU A 85 -35.63 -11.34 -32.97
CA LEU A 85 -34.17 -11.57 -33.06
C LEU A 85 -33.50 -12.21 -31.84
N ASP A 86 -34.27 -12.66 -30.83
CA ASP A 86 -33.78 -13.44 -29.69
C ASP A 86 -34.34 -14.88 -29.67
N ALA A 87 -34.25 -15.58 -30.80
CA ALA A 87 -34.62 -16.99 -30.89
C ALA A 87 -33.78 -17.75 -31.91
N THR A 88 -32.48 -17.88 -31.65
CA THR A 88 -31.68 -19.00 -32.15
C THR A 88 -30.62 -19.31 -31.12
N HIS A 89 -30.80 -20.37 -30.33
CA HIS A 89 -29.79 -21.37 -29.96
C HIS A 89 -30.57 -22.53 -29.31
N GLY A 90 -30.72 -23.62 -30.08
CA GLY A 90 -31.51 -24.78 -29.70
C GLY A 90 -30.80 -25.66 -28.68
N ASP A 91 -31.62 -26.18 -27.76
CA ASP A 91 -31.32 -27.31 -26.88
C ASP A 91 -31.00 -28.58 -27.69
N GLY A 92 -30.07 -29.37 -27.14
CA GLY A 92 -29.73 -30.71 -27.61
C GLY A 92 -29.07 -31.52 -26.50
N THR A 93 -29.87 -32.11 -25.61
CA THR A 93 -29.45 -33.14 -24.66
C THR A 93 -29.08 -34.44 -25.38
N ALA A 94 -27.89 -34.98 -25.10
CA ALA A 94 -27.57 -36.39 -25.32
C ALA A 94 -26.73 -36.93 -24.16
N VAL A 95 -27.27 -37.95 -23.49
CA VAL A 95 -26.63 -38.74 -22.44
C VAL A 95 -25.94 -39.94 -23.10
N ALA A 96 -24.65 -40.18 -22.84
CA ALA A 96 -24.07 -41.52 -22.91
C ALA A 96 -22.75 -41.68 -22.11
N ARG A 97 -22.63 -42.87 -21.53
CA ARG A 97 -21.74 -43.41 -20.50
C ARG A 97 -20.24 -43.52 -20.84
N PHE A 98 -19.45 -43.64 -19.77
CA PHE A 98 -18.07 -44.13 -19.66
C PHE A 98 -17.77 -45.40 -20.48
N VAL A 99 -16.63 -45.42 -21.17
CA VAL A 99 -15.75 -46.60 -21.36
C VAL A 99 -14.28 -46.14 -21.39
N THR A 100 -13.43 -46.95 -20.76
CA THR A 100 -11.97 -46.84 -20.52
C THR A 100 -11.07 -47.21 -21.71
N THR A 101 -10.01 -46.40 -21.95
CA THR A 101 -8.61 -46.65 -22.46
C THR A 101 -8.33 -47.60 -23.67
N PRO A 102 -7.09 -47.64 -24.25
CA PRO A 102 -6.19 -46.58 -24.74
C PRO A 102 -5.65 -46.87 -26.17
N SER A 103 -5.15 -45.88 -26.93
CA SER A 103 -4.11 -46.14 -27.96
C SER A 103 -3.39 -44.89 -28.48
N VAL A 104 -2.13 -45.12 -28.85
CA VAL A 104 -1.10 -44.24 -29.40
C VAL A 104 -1.14 -44.28 -30.94
N VAL A 105 -0.48 -43.30 -31.59
CA VAL A 105 -0.16 -43.14 -33.04
C VAL A 105 -1.19 -42.29 -33.81
N GLY A 106 -0.86 -41.23 -34.56
CA GLY A 106 0.43 -40.68 -34.93
C GLY A 106 0.31 -39.32 -35.64
N ARG A 107 1.44 -38.60 -35.71
CA ARG A 107 1.65 -37.34 -36.42
C ARG A 107 1.53 -37.52 -37.93
N ARG A 108 0.82 -36.60 -38.61
CA ARG A 108 1.17 -35.96 -39.91
C ARG A 108 -0.05 -35.21 -40.45
N ARG A 109 -0.07 -33.88 -40.29
CA ARG A 109 -0.71 -32.85 -41.17
C ARG A 109 -0.92 -31.58 -40.33
N MET A 110 0.02 -30.64 -40.41
CA MET A 110 -0.16 -29.20 -40.13
C MET A 110 1.18 -28.49 -40.42
N HIS A 111 1.66 -28.63 -41.66
CA HIS A 111 2.78 -27.84 -42.21
C HIS A 111 2.45 -27.60 -43.68
N ALA A 112 1.37 -26.85 -43.93
CA ALA A 112 1.00 -26.38 -45.28
C ALA A 112 0.02 -25.18 -45.28
N LEU A 113 -0.20 -24.48 -44.15
CA LEU A 113 -1.17 -23.38 -44.07
C LEU A 113 -0.62 -22.07 -43.49
N TYR A 114 0.70 -21.94 -43.37
CA TYR A 114 1.34 -20.74 -42.81
C TYR A 114 2.15 -19.92 -43.84
N ALA A 115 2.24 -20.39 -45.09
CA ALA A 115 3.01 -19.71 -46.15
C ALA A 115 2.15 -18.88 -47.13
N GLN A 116 0.83 -18.76 -46.90
CA GLN A 116 -0.09 -18.05 -47.82
C GLN A 116 -0.78 -16.81 -47.21
N VAL A 117 -0.55 -16.48 -45.94
CA VAL A 117 -1.20 -15.32 -45.28
C VAL A 117 -0.25 -14.14 -45.04
N VAL A 118 1.07 -14.34 -45.16
CA VAL A 118 2.07 -13.26 -44.95
C VAL A 118 2.42 -12.52 -46.26
N GLY A 119 2.02 -13.04 -47.43
CA GLY A 119 2.28 -12.42 -48.73
C GLY A 119 1.30 -11.32 -49.17
N SER A 120 0.13 -11.21 -48.53
CA SER A 120 -0.95 -10.34 -49.02
C SER A 120 -1.10 -9.02 -48.27
N SER A 121 -0.43 -8.84 -47.12
CA SER A 121 -0.56 -7.62 -46.30
C SER A 121 0.49 -6.55 -46.60
N ILE A 122 1.51 -6.86 -47.41
CA ILE A 122 2.58 -5.91 -47.79
C ILE A 122 2.25 -5.17 -49.10
N HIS A 123 1.30 -5.67 -49.90
CA HIS A 123 0.91 -5.08 -51.18
C HIS A 123 -0.17 -3.98 -51.07
N TRP A 124 -0.85 -3.86 -49.92
CA TRP A 124 -1.89 -2.84 -49.68
C TRP A 124 -1.36 -1.57 -49.00
N ALA A 125 -0.20 -1.63 -48.33
CA ALA A 125 0.38 -0.50 -47.60
C ALA A 125 1.22 0.46 -48.48
N LEU A 126 1.55 0.07 -49.71
CA LEU A 126 2.42 0.86 -50.61
C LEU A 126 1.67 1.71 -51.65
N ASN A 127 0.33 1.66 -51.71
CA ASN A 127 -0.47 2.42 -52.67
C ASN A 127 -1.37 3.51 -52.05
N SER A 128 -1.21 3.81 -50.75
CA SER A 128 -2.11 4.71 -50.00
C SER A 128 -1.46 6.01 -49.52
N LEU A 129 -0.22 6.30 -49.96
CA LEU A 129 0.54 7.50 -49.60
C LEU A 129 1.03 8.22 -50.85
N ASP A 130 0.10 8.57 -51.75
CA ASP A 130 0.39 9.50 -52.84
C ASP A 130 -0.91 10.20 -53.28
N ALA A 131 -1.41 11.13 -52.45
CA ALA A 131 -2.30 12.22 -52.85
C ALA A 131 -2.73 13.03 -51.61
N SER A 132 -2.01 14.11 -51.29
CA SER A 132 -2.57 15.43 -50.96
C SER A 132 -1.56 16.33 -50.23
N TYR A 133 -1.55 17.60 -50.63
CA TYR A 133 -0.84 18.76 -50.05
C TYR A 133 0.62 18.99 -50.45
N CYS A 134 0.79 19.69 -51.58
CA CYS A 134 1.88 20.66 -51.78
C CYS A 134 1.24 22.01 -52.16
N ASP A 135 1.29 22.98 -51.23
CA ASP A 135 1.24 24.41 -51.55
C ASP A 135 2.66 24.97 -51.38
N GLY A 136 3.06 25.82 -52.31
CA GLY A 136 4.44 26.22 -52.54
C GLY A 136 4.92 27.33 -51.62
N SER A 137 6.17 27.22 -51.14
CA SER A 137 7.14 28.32 -51.17
C SER A 137 8.50 27.89 -50.61
N GLN A 138 9.53 28.09 -51.43
CA GLN A 138 10.98 28.17 -51.15
C GLN A 138 11.84 26.88 -51.08
N PRO A 139 13.12 26.97 -51.51
CA PRO A 139 13.86 25.85 -52.09
C PRO A 139 14.72 25.06 -51.09
N CYS A 140 14.86 23.78 -51.39
CA CYS A 140 15.63 22.79 -50.65
C CYS A 140 17.15 22.91 -50.90
N PRO A 141 18.02 22.88 -49.88
CA PRO A 141 19.43 22.56 -50.06
C PRO A 141 19.63 21.04 -49.98
N SER A 142 20.12 20.52 -51.10
CA SER A 142 20.61 19.16 -51.31
C SER A 142 21.65 18.70 -50.29
N GLY A 143 21.53 17.44 -49.84
CA GLY A 143 22.68 16.56 -49.63
C GLY A 143 23.04 16.24 -48.18
N LYS A 144 22.47 15.14 -47.65
CA LYS A 144 23.13 14.06 -46.89
C LYS A 144 22.09 13.16 -46.21
N LEU A 145 21.53 12.22 -46.97
CA LEU A 145 20.82 11.05 -46.42
C LEU A 145 20.78 9.96 -47.48
N LEU A 146 21.95 9.37 -47.72
CA LEU A 146 22.14 8.15 -48.51
C LEU A 146 23.48 7.52 -48.09
N SER A 147 23.58 7.11 -46.81
CA SER A 147 24.67 6.25 -46.34
C SER A 147 24.31 5.43 -45.09
N SER A 148 23.06 5.02 -44.92
CA SER A 148 22.66 4.23 -43.77
C SER A 148 21.44 3.34 -44.06
N TYR A 149 21.49 2.55 -45.13
CA TYR A 149 20.55 1.43 -45.35
C TYR A 149 21.20 0.21 -46.05
N THR A 150 22.48 -0.04 -45.78
CA THR A 150 23.20 -1.21 -46.33
C THR A 150 24.01 -1.99 -45.28
N THR A 151 23.58 -2.01 -44.03
CA THR A 151 24.20 -2.83 -42.97
C THR A 151 23.19 -3.42 -41.99
N VAL A 152 22.13 -4.09 -42.49
CA VAL A 152 21.34 -5.05 -41.70
C VAL A 152 20.80 -6.13 -42.64
N LEU A 153 21.70 -6.90 -43.27
CA LEU A 153 21.32 -8.12 -44.03
C LEU A 153 22.54 -9.07 -44.20
N ALA A 154 23.39 -9.16 -43.18
CA ALA A 154 24.51 -10.10 -43.14
C ALA A 154 24.91 -10.45 -41.69
N SER A 155 24.08 -11.23 -40.98
CA SER A 155 24.51 -11.96 -39.77
C SER A 155 23.52 -13.03 -39.26
N THR A 156 22.71 -13.64 -40.15
CA THR A 156 21.83 -14.77 -39.81
C THR A 156 21.98 -15.95 -40.78
N GLN A 157 23.23 -16.24 -41.13
CA GLN A 157 23.64 -17.54 -41.66
C GLN A 157 25.00 -17.87 -41.03
N ASP A 158 24.98 -18.46 -39.84
CA ASP A 158 25.93 -19.50 -39.42
C ASP A 158 25.54 -20.02 -38.03
N VAL A 159 25.82 -21.31 -37.82
CA VAL A 159 25.61 -22.12 -36.60
C VAL A 159 24.21 -22.74 -36.43
N MET A 160 23.93 -23.73 -37.29
CA MET A 160 23.03 -24.86 -36.99
C MET A 160 23.78 -26.16 -37.30
N THR A 161 24.55 -26.68 -36.34
CA THR A 161 24.99 -28.08 -36.29
C THR A 161 25.47 -28.44 -34.88
N GLU A 162 25.11 -29.65 -34.42
CA GLU A 162 25.58 -30.40 -33.23
C GLU A 162 25.01 -29.95 -31.86
N HIS A 163 24.48 -30.78 -30.95
CA HIS A 163 24.45 -32.23 -30.76
C HIS A 163 23.16 -32.68 -30.05
N VAL A 164 22.67 -33.86 -30.43
CA VAL A 164 21.70 -34.71 -29.72
C VAL A 164 22.42 -35.46 -28.61
N TRP A 165 21.94 -35.48 -27.36
CA TRP A 165 22.09 -36.60 -26.41
C TRP A 165 21.04 -36.52 -25.28
N MET A 166 20.24 -37.58 -25.12
CA MET A 166 19.40 -37.86 -23.94
C MET A 166 20.26 -38.52 -22.86
N PRO A 167 19.89 -38.44 -21.56
CA PRO A 167 20.31 -39.46 -20.60
C PRO A 167 19.14 -40.35 -20.20
N ALA A 168 19.36 -41.65 -20.39
CA ALA A 168 18.61 -42.74 -19.79
C ALA A 168 19.02 -42.94 -18.31
N VAL A 169 18.11 -43.53 -17.57
CA VAL A 169 18.24 -43.98 -16.17
C VAL A 169 19.14 -45.22 -16.12
N ALA A 170 20.09 -45.26 -15.17
CA ALA A 170 20.63 -46.51 -14.63
C ALA A 170 21.24 -46.30 -13.22
N SER A 171 20.94 -47.25 -12.36
CA SER A 171 21.27 -47.42 -10.94
C SER A 171 22.58 -48.22 -10.71
N LEU A 172 22.99 -48.27 -9.43
CA LEU A 172 23.84 -49.25 -8.71
C LEU A 172 25.26 -48.82 -8.27
N ASP A 173 25.35 -48.57 -6.95
CA ASP A 173 26.15 -49.26 -5.92
C ASP A 173 27.68 -49.47 -5.98
N ALA A 174 28.29 -49.01 -4.87
CA ALA A 174 29.23 -49.70 -3.96
C ALA A 174 30.76 -49.79 -4.24
N GLU A 175 31.47 -49.17 -3.28
CA GLU A 175 32.61 -49.64 -2.46
C GLU A 175 34.06 -49.83 -3.00
N VAL A 176 34.95 -49.05 -2.34
CA VAL A 176 36.19 -49.42 -1.61
C VAL A 176 37.39 -50.05 -2.36
N ALA A 177 38.52 -49.31 -2.40
CA ALA A 177 39.85 -49.68 -1.83
C ALA A 177 41.03 -48.99 -2.55
N ALA A 178 41.98 -48.47 -1.78
CA ALA A 178 43.34 -48.02 -2.17
C ALA A 178 44.35 -49.22 -2.06
N PRO A 179 45.72 -49.09 -2.15
CA PRO A 179 46.61 -47.95 -2.41
C PRO A 179 47.87 -48.28 -3.30
N THR A 180 48.88 -47.37 -3.27
CA THR A 180 50.31 -47.43 -3.73
C THR A 180 50.62 -46.83 -5.12
N SER A 181 51.71 -46.10 -5.41
CA SER A 181 52.71 -45.33 -4.64
C SER A 181 53.52 -44.42 -5.61
N LEU A 182 54.02 -43.28 -5.09
CA LEU A 182 55.23 -42.51 -5.49
C LEU A 182 55.44 -42.00 -6.94
N HIS A 183 55.33 -40.68 -7.13
CA HIS A 183 56.49 -39.81 -7.44
C HIS A 183 56.18 -38.31 -7.24
N ARG A 184 57.10 -37.63 -6.53
CA ARG A 184 57.10 -36.19 -6.22
C ARG A 184 57.25 -35.35 -7.49
N HIS A 185 56.50 -34.25 -7.62
CA HIS A 185 56.98 -32.97 -8.17
C HIS A 185 56.33 -31.80 -7.41
N ARG A 186 57.10 -30.72 -7.32
CA ARG A 186 56.98 -29.62 -6.35
C ARG A 186 55.69 -28.80 -6.44
N ILE A 187 55.28 -28.40 -5.24
CA ILE A 187 54.22 -27.47 -4.84
C ILE A 187 54.48 -26.07 -5.38
N THR A 188 53.46 -25.46 -5.98
CA THR A 188 53.22 -24.01 -5.90
C THR A 188 51.83 -23.82 -5.29
N ALA A 189 51.78 -23.15 -4.15
CA ALA A 189 50.58 -22.99 -3.35
C ALA A 189 49.69 -21.88 -3.93
N ALA A 190 48.45 -22.22 -4.30
CA ALA A 190 47.36 -21.26 -4.42
C ALA A 190 46.27 -21.67 -3.42
N ARG A 191 46.02 -20.77 -2.46
CA ARG A 191 45.02 -20.85 -1.40
C ARG A 191 43.63 -21.13 -1.99
N VAL A 192 43.09 -22.34 -1.80
CA VAL A 192 41.66 -22.60 -2.03
C VAL A 192 40.90 -22.16 -0.78
N GLY A 193 40.37 -20.95 -0.83
CA GLY A 193 39.34 -20.51 0.10
C GLY A 193 38.07 -21.31 -0.14
N ARG A 194 37.59 -22.03 0.88
CA ARG A 194 36.27 -22.66 0.88
C ARG A 194 35.20 -21.57 0.73
N ARG A 195 34.71 -21.34 -0.50
CA ARG A 195 33.43 -20.67 -0.72
C ARG A 195 32.33 -21.71 -0.52
N ARG A 196 31.51 -21.53 0.52
CA ARG A 196 30.17 -22.13 0.58
C ARG A 196 29.43 -21.67 -0.68
N ALA A 197 29.20 -22.57 -1.61
CA ALA A 197 28.32 -22.32 -2.73
C ALA A 197 26.89 -22.27 -2.19
N THR A 198 26.36 -21.07 -1.99
CA THR A 198 24.93 -20.86 -1.83
C THR A 198 24.26 -21.31 -3.12
N LEU A 199 23.52 -22.41 -3.06
CA LEU A 199 22.71 -22.90 -4.17
C LEU A 199 21.59 -21.89 -4.42
N VAL A 200 21.84 -20.92 -5.30
CA VAL A 200 20.80 -20.02 -5.82
C VAL A 200 19.95 -20.87 -6.77
N VAL A 201 18.83 -21.38 -6.26
CA VAL A 201 17.80 -22.01 -7.09
C VAL A 201 17.26 -20.94 -8.03
N HIS A 202 17.75 -20.92 -9.27
CA HIS A 202 17.07 -20.26 -10.37
C HIS A 202 15.76 -21.02 -10.60
N ALA A 203 14.69 -20.59 -9.93
CA ALA A 203 13.35 -20.99 -10.30
C ALA A 203 13.14 -20.54 -11.76
N SER A 204 13.11 -21.52 -12.67
CA SER A 204 12.87 -21.29 -14.08
C SER A 204 11.37 -21.05 -14.25
N TYR A 205 10.93 -19.79 -14.12
CA TYR A 205 9.52 -19.41 -14.24
C TYR A 205 9.04 -19.69 -15.67
N LYS A 206 8.03 -20.55 -15.84
CA LYS A 206 7.40 -20.82 -17.15
C LYS A 206 6.78 -19.52 -17.67
N ALA A 207 7.22 -19.08 -18.85
CA ALA A 207 6.68 -17.95 -19.60
C ALA A 207 6.40 -16.70 -18.73
N ALA A 208 7.44 -16.13 -18.11
CA ALA A 208 7.36 -14.76 -17.65
C ALA A 208 6.88 -13.88 -18.82
N VAL A 209 5.79 -13.14 -18.64
CA VAL A 209 5.48 -12.02 -19.53
C VAL A 209 6.75 -11.17 -19.58
N PRO A 210 7.21 -10.73 -20.77
CA PRO A 210 8.41 -9.90 -20.84
C PRO A 210 8.31 -8.79 -19.81
N MET A 211 9.35 -8.66 -18.98
CA MET A 211 9.45 -7.62 -17.96
C MET A 211 9.08 -6.31 -18.64
N ILE A 212 7.95 -5.72 -18.24
CA ILE A 212 7.46 -4.51 -18.89
C ILE A 212 8.37 -3.39 -18.36
N ARG A 213 9.21 -2.83 -19.23
CA ARG A 213 10.18 -1.76 -18.91
C ARG A 213 9.85 -0.47 -19.68
N GLY A 214 10.36 0.66 -19.18
CA GLY A 214 10.34 1.97 -19.88
C GLY A 214 9.03 2.76 -19.77
N GLU A 215 8.90 3.86 -20.54
CA GLU A 215 7.79 4.84 -20.48
C GLU A 215 6.39 4.23 -20.77
N THR A 216 6.34 3.09 -21.46
CA THR A 216 5.10 2.40 -21.83
C THR A 216 4.51 1.49 -20.74
N VAL A 217 5.17 1.37 -19.57
CA VAL A 217 4.74 0.48 -18.47
C VAL A 217 3.30 0.73 -18.06
N THR A 218 2.94 1.98 -17.76
CA THR A 218 1.58 2.35 -17.35
C THR A 218 0.53 1.93 -18.38
N ILE A 219 0.75 2.27 -19.66
CA ILE A 219 -0.19 1.97 -20.76
C ILE A 219 -0.37 0.45 -20.90
N LYS A 220 0.74 -0.30 -20.93
CA LYS A 220 0.69 -1.76 -21.05
C LYS A 220 -0.02 -2.39 -19.85
N LEU A 221 0.22 -1.91 -18.63
CA LEU A 221 -0.48 -2.43 -17.44
C LEU A 221 -1.98 -2.12 -17.46
N TYR A 222 -2.40 -0.97 -17.98
CA TYR A 222 -3.81 -0.67 -18.23
C TYR A 222 -4.42 -1.67 -19.22
N GLU A 223 -3.78 -1.88 -20.37
CA GLU A 223 -4.26 -2.84 -21.38
C GLU A 223 -4.35 -4.26 -20.80
N GLN A 224 -3.35 -4.69 -20.03
CA GLN A 224 -3.37 -6.01 -19.39
C GLN A 224 -4.48 -6.11 -18.35
N ALA A 225 -4.67 -5.09 -17.51
CA ALA A 225 -5.73 -5.07 -16.51
C ALA A 225 -7.12 -5.14 -17.17
N ILE A 226 -7.40 -4.29 -18.15
CA ILE A 226 -8.70 -4.26 -18.84
C ILE A 226 -8.97 -5.56 -19.60
N LYS A 227 -7.94 -6.15 -20.23
CA LYS A 227 -8.10 -7.34 -21.07
C LYS A 227 -8.23 -8.63 -20.25
N TYR A 228 -7.51 -8.76 -19.14
CA TYR A 228 -7.37 -10.04 -18.42
C TYR A 228 -7.94 -10.03 -17.01
N GLU A 229 -8.16 -8.87 -16.40
CA GLU A 229 -8.73 -8.77 -15.06
C GLU A 229 -10.18 -8.33 -15.12
N LYS A 230 -11.08 -9.31 -14.98
CA LYS A 230 -12.51 -9.05 -14.88
C LYS A 230 -12.78 -8.02 -13.79
N GLY A 231 -13.53 -6.99 -14.16
CA GLY A 231 -13.93 -5.87 -13.31
C GLY A 231 -12.84 -4.86 -12.99
N SER A 232 -11.81 -4.78 -13.83
CA SER A 232 -11.05 -3.53 -14.00
C SER A 232 -11.75 -2.64 -15.02
N PHE A 233 -11.83 -1.34 -14.73
CA PHE A 233 -12.50 -0.37 -15.58
C PHE A 233 -11.70 0.93 -15.67
N ILE A 234 -11.96 1.72 -16.72
CA ILE A 234 -11.45 3.09 -16.84
C ILE A 234 -12.57 4.04 -16.41
N THR A 235 -12.27 4.95 -15.50
CA THR A 235 -13.20 5.99 -15.04
C THR A 235 -13.23 7.18 -16.00
N ALA A 236 -14.17 8.11 -15.82
CA ALA A 236 -14.27 9.34 -16.61
C ALA A 236 -12.99 10.19 -16.59
N THR A 237 -12.21 10.10 -15.51
CA THR A 237 -10.92 10.79 -15.37
C THR A 237 -9.75 10.05 -16.02
N GLY A 238 -9.97 8.85 -16.54
CA GLY A 238 -8.95 7.99 -17.12
C GLY A 238 -8.22 7.10 -16.11
N ALA A 239 -8.59 7.12 -14.83
CA ALA A 239 -7.99 6.27 -13.80
C ALA A 239 -8.46 4.81 -13.92
N LEU A 240 -7.62 3.86 -13.49
CA LEU A 240 -7.94 2.43 -13.46
C LEU A 240 -8.67 2.09 -12.16
N ALA A 241 -9.99 1.89 -12.23
CA ALA A 241 -10.79 1.41 -11.11
C ALA A 241 -10.78 -0.12 -11.03
N THR A 242 -10.58 -0.67 -9.83
CA THR A 242 -10.57 -2.12 -9.58
C THR A 242 -11.02 -2.45 -8.16
N LEU A 243 -11.17 -3.75 -7.88
CA LEU A 243 -11.56 -4.27 -6.57
C LEU A 243 -10.48 -5.18 -5.99
N SER A 244 -10.30 -5.10 -4.68
CA SER A 244 -9.38 -5.95 -3.91
C SER A 244 -10.02 -7.23 -3.36
N GLY A 245 -11.24 -7.56 -3.82
CA GLY A 245 -11.97 -8.76 -3.41
C GLY A 245 -12.50 -8.66 -1.98
N ALA A 246 -12.50 -9.79 -1.26
CA ALA A 246 -13.09 -9.88 0.08
C ALA A 246 -12.40 -8.99 1.14
N LYS A 247 -11.12 -8.68 0.93
CA LYS A 247 -10.32 -7.83 1.82
C LYS A 247 -10.19 -6.44 1.22
N THR A 248 -10.82 -5.44 1.82
CA THR A 248 -10.78 -4.03 1.39
C THR A 248 -9.87 -3.18 2.28
N GLY A 249 -9.00 -3.85 3.02
CA GLY A 249 -8.14 -3.31 4.03
C GLY A 249 -7.13 -4.34 4.52
N ARG A 250 -6.25 -3.92 5.43
CA ARG A 250 -5.18 -4.76 5.97
C ARG A 250 -5.73 -5.90 6.82
N SER A 251 -4.97 -6.99 6.90
CA SER A 251 -5.24 -8.16 7.73
C SER A 251 -4.16 -8.31 8.83
N PRO A 252 -4.10 -7.41 9.83
CA PRO A 252 -3.02 -7.41 10.82
C PRO A 252 -2.93 -8.71 11.64
N ARG A 253 -4.07 -9.40 11.84
CA ARG A 253 -4.12 -10.70 12.52
C ARG A 253 -3.57 -11.86 11.69
N ASP A 254 -3.38 -11.67 10.39
CA ASP A 254 -2.84 -12.65 9.45
C ASP A 254 -1.39 -12.33 9.05
N LYS A 255 -0.82 -11.21 9.53
CA LYS A 255 0.61 -10.89 9.41
C LYS A 255 1.43 -11.87 10.24
N ARG A 256 2.53 -12.40 9.68
CA ARG A 256 3.45 -13.31 10.35
C ARG A 256 4.90 -12.95 10.03
N ILE A 257 5.79 -13.15 10.99
CA ILE A 257 7.23 -12.94 10.81
C ILE A 257 7.96 -14.19 11.27
N VAL A 258 8.87 -14.69 10.42
CA VAL A 258 9.71 -15.84 10.76
C VAL A 258 10.61 -15.49 11.94
N LYS A 259 10.54 -16.29 13.00
CA LYS A 259 11.31 -16.10 14.22
C LYS A 259 12.58 -16.97 14.19
N ASP A 260 13.56 -16.51 13.42
CA ASP A 260 14.92 -17.04 13.49
C ASP A 260 15.68 -16.51 14.72
N GLU A 261 16.91 -16.96 14.92
CA GLU A 261 17.74 -16.57 16.08
C GLU A 261 17.93 -15.05 16.19
N ALA A 262 18.17 -14.37 15.06
CA ALA A 262 18.36 -12.92 15.03
C ALA A 262 17.04 -12.18 15.31
N ALA A 263 15.95 -12.59 14.65
CA ALA A 263 14.64 -12.00 14.83
C ALA A 263 14.11 -12.20 16.26
N ALA A 264 14.39 -13.34 16.89
CA ALA A 264 14.01 -13.63 18.27
C ALA A 264 14.61 -12.64 19.28
N GLN A 265 15.84 -12.16 19.02
CA GLN A 265 16.56 -11.22 19.89
C GLN A 265 16.28 -9.76 19.55
N GLU A 266 16.11 -9.44 18.27
CA GLU A 266 16.02 -8.04 17.81
C GLU A 266 14.58 -7.50 17.75
N LEU A 267 13.61 -8.33 17.38
CA LEU A 267 12.24 -7.87 17.15
C LEU A 267 11.46 -7.77 18.45
N TRP A 268 10.47 -6.88 18.45
CA TRP A 268 9.52 -6.80 19.54
C TRP A 268 8.49 -7.91 19.41
N TRP A 269 8.36 -8.75 20.43
CA TRP A 269 7.40 -9.87 20.51
C TRP A 269 6.49 -9.72 21.72
N GLY A 270 5.33 -10.40 21.69
CA GLY A 270 4.43 -10.52 22.84
C GLY A 270 3.30 -9.49 22.86
N LYS A 271 2.77 -9.19 24.05
CA LYS A 271 1.58 -8.34 24.22
C LYS A 271 1.87 -6.92 23.72
N GLY A 272 0.98 -6.40 22.88
CA GLY A 272 1.11 -5.08 22.28
C GLY A 272 1.91 -5.05 20.98
N SER A 273 2.72 -6.07 20.69
CA SER A 273 3.49 -6.15 19.46
C SER A 273 2.61 -6.49 18.25
N PRO A 274 2.85 -5.86 17.08
CA PRO A 274 2.22 -6.27 15.82
C PRO A 274 2.86 -7.53 15.20
N ASN A 275 3.96 -8.02 15.77
CA ASN A 275 4.75 -9.11 15.20
C ASN A 275 4.27 -10.44 15.77
N ILE A 276 3.67 -11.26 14.90
CA ILE A 276 3.18 -12.60 15.24
C ILE A 276 4.17 -13.61 14.66
N GLU A 277 4.67 -14.50 15.50
CA GLU A 277 5.74 -15.44 15.12
C GLU A 277 5.26 -16.54 14.16
N MET A 278 6.22 -17.08 13.42
CA MET A 278 6.10 -18.26 12.58
C MET A 278 7.46 -18.97 12.47
N ASP A 279 7.46 -20.28 12.21
CA ASP A 279 8.66 -21.04 11.87
C ASP A 279 9.04 -20.97 10.37
N GLU A 280 10.30 -21.26 10.04
CA GLU A 280 10.77 -21.18 8.65
C GLU A 280 10.12 -22.25 7.73
N HIS A 281 9.80 -23.43 8.24
CA HIS A 281 9.22 -24.52 7.45
C HIS A 281 7.81 -24.15 6.95
N THR A 282 7.02 -23.54 7.82
CA THR A 282 5.70 -23.00 7.51
C THR A 282 5.79 -21.89 6.46
N PHE A 283 6.74 -20.97 6.62
CA PHE A 283 6.99 -19.92 5.63
C PHE A 283 7.33 -20.52 4.26
N LEU A 284 8.23 -21.51 4.20
CA LEU A 284 8.60 -22.18 2.96
C LEU A 284 7.40 -22.89 2.32
N THR A 285 6.54 -23.51 3.11
CA THR A 285 5.30 -24.13 2.61
C THR A 285 4.39 -23.11 1.92
N ASN A 286 4.18 -21.95 2.52
CA ASN A 286 3.37 -20.87 1.93
C ASN A 286 4.08 -20.25 0.71
N ARG A 287 5.40 -20.08 0.76
CA ARG A 287 6.22 -19.60 -0.35
C ARG A 287 6.12 -20.52 -1.55
N GLU A 288 6.27 -21.84 -1.37
CA GLU A 288 6.14 -22.82 -2.46
C GLU A 288 4.75 -22.76 -3.09
N ARG A 289 3.69 -22.70 -2.28
CA ARG A 289 2.31 -22.53 -2.79
C ARG A 289 2.13 -21.25 -3.60
N ALA A 290 2.70 -20.13 -3.14
CA ALA A 290 2.64 -18.87 -3.86
C ALA A 290 3.37 -18.98 -5.21
N VAL A 291 4.56 -19.56 -5.22
CA VAL A 291 5.37 -19.77 -6.43
C VAL A 291 4.68 -20.73 -7.39
N ASP A 292 4.13 -21.85 -6.92
CA ASP A 292 3.40 -22.82 -7.74
C ASP A 292 2.16 -22.18 -8.37
N TYR A 293 1.40 -21.40 -7.59
CA TYR A 293 0.27 -20.65 -8.12
C TYR A 293 0.72 -19.66 -9.19
N LEU A 294 1.74 -18.85 -8.92
CA LEU A 294 2.26 -17.89 -9.89
C LEU A 294 2.75 -18.57 -11.18
N ASN A 295 3.43 -19.71 -11.06
CA ASN A 295 3.89 -20.53 -12.20
C ASN A 295 2.75 -21.21 -12.98
N SER A 296 1.58 -21.37 -12.37
CA SER A 296 0.39 -21.94 -13.03
C SER A 296 -0.37 -20.92 -13.87
N LEU A 297 -0.08 -19.63 -13.72
CA LEU A 297 -0.72 -18.57 -14.48
C LEU A 297 -0.11 -18.47 -15.89
N ASP A 298 -0.94 -18.11 -16.86
CA ASP A 298 -0.47 -17.77 -18.20
C ASP A 298 0.49 -16.56 -18.19
N LYS A 299 0.37 -15.73 -17.16
CA LYS A 299 1.04 -14.44 -17.03
C LYS A 299 1.36 -14.10 -15.58
N VAL A 300 2.55 -13.56 -15.38
CA VAL A 300 3.01 -12.95 -14.13
C VAL A 300 3.63 -11.59 -14.42
N TYR A 301 3.51 -10.66 -13.48
CA TYR A 301 4.05 -9.31 -13.60
C TYR A 301 5.20 -9.14 -12.62
N VAL A 302 6.38 -8.80 -13.14
CA VAL A 302 7.59 -8.56 -12.36
C VAL A 302 7.93 -7.08 -12.44
N ASN A 303 8.04 -6.44 -11.28
CA ASN A 303 8.38 -5.04 -11.15
C ASN A 303 9.61 -4.88 -10.26
N ASP A 304 10.70 -4.38 -10.83
CA ASP A 304 11.94 -4.05 -10.13
C ASP A 304 11.96 -2.56 -9.85
N GLN A 305 12.07 -2.18 -8.57
CA GLN A 305 11.91 -0.81 -8.09
C GLN A 305 12.88 -0.49 -6.95
N PHE A 306 12.97 0.78 -6.60
CA PHE A 306 13.68 1.24 -5.41
C PHE A 306 12.71 1.73 -4.34
N LEU A 307 13.11 1.62 -3.08
CA LEU A 307 12.52 2.36 -1.97
C LEU A 307 13.54 3.37 -1.47
N ASN A 308 13.03 4.46 -0.89
CA ASN A 308 13.79 5.59 -0.36
C ASN A 308 14.42 6.51 -1.44
N TRP A 309 14.12 7.81 -1.37
CA TRP A 309 14.66 8.81 -2.29
C TRP A 309 16.11 9.20 -2.01
N ASP A 310 16.65 8.85 -0.83
CA ASP A 310 18.06 9.04 -0.51
C ASP A 310 18.93 8.02 -1.28
N PRO A 311 19.81 8.46 -2.21
CA PRO A 311 20.68 7.58 -2.99
C PRO A 311 21.56 6.63 -2.17
N GLU A 312 22.02 7.05 -0.99
CA GLU A 312 22.91 6.24 -0.16
C GLU A 312 22.15 5.14 0.60
N ASN A 313 20.84 5.33 0.77
CA ASN A 313 20.00 4.49 1.63
C ASN A 313 18.85 3.81 0.88
N ARG A 314 18.98 3.70 -0.45
CA ARG A 314 18.01 2.97 -1.28
C ARG A 314 17.98 1.48 -0.94
N ILE A 315 16.81 0.87 -1.14
CA ILE A 315 16.62 -0.58 -1.06
C ILE A 315 16.05 -1.06 -2.39
N LYS A 316 16.69 -2.05 -3.02
CA LYS A 316 16.20 -2.67 -4.26
C LYS A 316 15.12 -3.68 -3.94
N VAL A 317 13.94 -3.53 -4.53
CA VAL A 317 12.81 -4.42 -4.30
C VAL A 317 12.33 -5.03 -5.61
N ARG A 318 12.05 -6.34 -5.58
CA ARG A 318 11.41 -7.07 -6.68
C ARG A 318 10.01 -7.48 -6.26
N ILE A 319 9.01 -7.10 -7.03
CA ILE A 319 7.62 -7.46 -6.79
C ILE A 319 7.17 -8.39 -7.91
N ILE A 320 6.77 -9.60 -7.54
CA ILE A 320 6.19 -10.59 -8.45
C ILE A 320 4.71 -10.70 -8.10
N SER A 321 3.83 -10.40 -9.06
CA SER A 321 2.39 -10.31 -8.80
C SER A 321 1.56 -11.02 -9.87
N ALA A 322 0.41 -11.54 -9.44
CA ALA A 322 -0.56 -12.21 -10.32
C ALA A 322 -1.45 -11.23 -11.10
N ARG A 323 -1.51 -9.96 -10.71
CA ARG A 323 -2.40 -8.94 -11.29
C ARG A 323 -1.59 -7.73 -11.76
N ALA A 324 -1.90 -7.24 -12.96
CA ALA A 324 -1.38 -6.02 -13.56
C ALA A 324 -1.66 -4.80 -12.68
N TYR A 325 -2.83 -4.71 -12.03
CA TYR A 325 -3.11 -3.57 -11.14
C TYR A 325 -2.16 -3.52 -9.93
N HIS A 326 -1.76 -4.67 -9.38
CA HIS A 326 -0.78 -4.72 -8.28
C HIS A 326 0.59 -4.23 -8.74
N SER A 327 0.98 -4.60 -9.97
CA SER A 327 2.21 -4.10 -10.59
C SER A 327 2.17 -2.59 -10.81
N LEU A 328 1.03 -2.06 -11.30
CA LEU A 328 0.81 -0.62 -11.49
C LEU A 328 0.78 0.13 -10.15
N PHE A 329 0.13 -0.43 -9.13
CA PHE A 329 0.16 0.11 -7.78
C PHE A 329 1.60 0.25 -7.27
N MET A 330 2.41 -0.81 -7.36
CA MET A 330 3.80 -0.74 -6.91
C MET A 330 4.67 0.15 -7.81
N HIS A 331 4.31 0.31 -9.08
CA HIS A 331 4.96 1.30 -9.95
C HIS A 331 4.67 2.72 -9.49
N ASN A 332 3.44 3.02 -9.02
CA ASN A 332 3.09 4.32 -8.48
C ASN A 332 3.72 4.56 -7.09
N MET A 333 3.79 3.53 -6.24
CA MET A 333 4.20 3.70 -4.83
C MET A 333 5.71 3.60 -4.59
N SER A 334 6.49 3.08 -5.52
CA SER A 334 7.95 2.90 -5.33
C SER A 334 8.73 4.08 -5.86
N VAL A 335 9.91 4.32 -5.27
CA VAL A 335 10.79 5.42 -5.65
C VAL A 335 11.36 5.17 -7.03
N ILE A 336 11.38 6.26 -7.76
CA ILE A 336 11.91 6.34 -9.09
C ILE A 336 12.90 7.50 -9.10
N ILE A 337 14.16 7.29 -9.50
CA ILE A 337 15.17 8.36 -9.65
C ILE A 337 16.22 7.94 -10.68
N ILE A 338 16.52 8.86 -11.61
CA ILE A 338 17.66 8.83 -12.53
C ILE A 338 18.86 9.53 -11.89
N PRO A 339 20.09 8.98 -12.00
CA PRO A 339 21.29 9.77 -12.00
C PRO A 339 21.74 10.00 -13.46
N HIS A 340 21.54 11.21 -14.01
CA HIS A 340 22.47 11.88 -14.94
C HIS A 340 21.96 13.26 -15.41
N SER A 341 22.83 14.26 -15.27
CA SER A 341 22.97 15.43 -16.17
C SER A 341 21.72 16.27 -16.46
N GLY A 342 21.30 17.08 -15.48
CA GLY A 342 20.75 18.43 -15.71
C GLY A 342 19.45 18.57 -16.51
N SER A 343 18.78 17.48 -16.87
CA SER A 343 17.54 17.49 -17.65
C SER A 343 16.45 16.77 -16.87
N LEU A 344 15.36 17.48 -16.58
CA LEU A 344 14.16 16.96 -15.96
C LEU A 344 13.45 16.02 -16.95
N GLN A 345 13.89 14.77 -17.05
CA GLN A 345 13.23 13.75 -17.87
C GLN A 345 13.05 12.48 -17.06
N CYS A 346 11.82 11.99 -17.01
CA CYS A 346 11.34 10.65 -16.64
C CYS A 346 12.03 9.89 -15.51
N ILE A 347 11.46 10.11 -14.33
CA ILE A 347 11.61 9.42 -13.06
C ILE A 347 11.23 7.92 -13.21
N ARG A 348 12.09 7.09 -13.84
CA ARG A 348 12.02 5.62 -13.98
C ARG A 348 13.42 5.06 -13.71
N PRO A 349 13.59 3.84 -13.15
CA PRO A 349 14.92 3.23 -13.19
C PRO A 349 15.32 3.23 -14.66
N THR A 350 16.48 3.81 -14.95
CA THR A 350 16.95 3.88 -16.33
C THR A 350 17.03 2.47 -16.92
N GLU A 351 16.98 2.34 -18.23
CA GLU A 351 17.19 1.03 -18.87
C GLU A 351 18.52 0.43 -18.42
N GLU A 352 19.55 1.28 -18.24
CA GLU A 352 20.86 0.92 -17.67
C GLU A 352 20.77 0.43 -16.21
N GLU A 353 20.03 1.10 -15.33
CA GLU A 353 19.81 0.66 -13.94
C GLU A 353 19.01 -0.64 -13.86
N LEU A 354 18.10 -0.90 -14.81
CA LEU A 354 17.36 -2.17 -14.89
C LEU A 354 18.21 -3.30 -15.45
N GLU A 355 19.13 -3.00 -16.36
CA GLU A 355 20.15 -3.92 -16.84
C GLU A 355 21.19 -4.24 -15.76
N SER A 356 21.57 -3.25 -14.95
CA SER A 356 22.51 -3.38 -13.83
C SER A 356 21.85 -3.60 -12.47
N PHE A 357 20.52 -3.82 -12.43
CA PHE A 357 19.74 -3.97 -11.19
C PHE A 357 20.29 -5.08 -10.28
N GLY A 358 20.81 -6.14 -10.91
CA GLY A 358 21.42 -7.28 -10.24
C GLY A 358 20.44 -7.99 -9.30
N THR A 359 20.95 -8.42 -8.14
CA THR A 359 20.13 -9.11 -7.13
C THR A 359 19.32 -8.09 -6.32
N PRO A 360 17.98 -8.28 -6.17
CA PRO A 360 17.18 -7.43 -5.30
C PRO A 360 17.58 -7.60 -3.83
N ASP A 361 17.44 -6.54 -3.04
CA ASP A 361 17.63 -6.61 -1.59
C ASP A 361 16.44 -7.28 -0.90
N PHE A 362 15.24 -7.18 -1.46
CA PHE A 362 14.03 -7.80 -0.91
C PHE A 362 13.05 -8.21 -2.03
N THR A 363 12.37 -9.35 -1.88
CA THR A 363 11.43 -9.87 -2.90
C THR A 363 10.04 -10.13 -2.32
N ILE A 364 8.99 -9.68 -3.01
CA ILE A 364 7.59 -9.96 -2.67
C ILE A 364 7.01 -10.94 -3.70
N TYR A 365 6.41 -12.03 -3.20
CA TYR A 365 5.58 -12.95 -3.97
C TYR A 365 4.11 -12.67 -3.65
N ASN A 366 3.48 -11.83 -4.47
CA ASN A 366 2.06 -11.52 -4.34
C ASN A 366 1.20 -12.52 -5.13
N ALA A 367 0.84 -13.59 -4.44
CA ALA A 367 -0.12 -14.60 -4.87
C ALA A 367 -1.50 -14.39 -4.21
N GLY A 368 -1.86 -13.13 -3.93
CA GLY A 368 -3.02 -12.76 -3.10
C GLY A 368 -4.39 -13.30 -3.54
N LYS A 369 -4.53 -13.68 -4.82
CA LYS A 369 -5.75 -14.33 -5.35
C LYS A 369 -5.87 -15.80 -4.93
N PHE A 370 -4.77 -16.45 -4.57
CA PHE A 370 -4.75 -17.82 -4.10
C PHE A 370 -4.88 -17.86 -2.57
N PRO A 371 -5.85 -18.61 -2.01
CA PRO A 371 -6.06 -18.64 -0.57
C PRO A 371 -4.94 -19.39 0.16
N CYS A 372 -4.62 -18.93 1.36
CA CYS A 372 -3.78 -19.70 2.28
C CYS A 372 -4.57 -20.89 2.84
N ASN A 373 -3.86 -21.99 3.15
CA ASN A 373 -4.46 -23.12 3.84
C ASN A 373 -4.49 -22.87 5.35
N ARG A 374 -5.70 -22.68 5.88
CA ARG A 374 -5.96 -22.50 7.32
C ARG A 374 -5.49 -23.65 8.21
N TYR A 375 -5.21 -24.82 7.66
CA TYR A 375 -4.69 -25.98 8.40
C TYR A 375 -3.16 -26.04 8.43
N THR A 376 -2.49 -25.15 7.70
CA THR A 376 -1.04 -24.97 7.83
C THR A 376 -0.74 -24.37 9.22
N HIS A 377 0.36 -24.80 9.84
CA HIS A 377 0.78 -24.31 11.16
C HIS A 377 0.86 -22.77 11.20
N TYR A 378 0.62 -22.14 12.36
CA TYR A 378 0.50 -20.68 12.55
C TYR A 378 -0.62 -19.94 11.79
N MET A 379 -1.33 -20.57 10.85
CA MET A 379 -2.40 -19.94 10.07
C MET A 379 -3.73 -19.90 10.83
N THR A 380 -4.39 -18.75 10.77
CA THR A 380 -5.66 -18.50 11.47
C THR A 380 -6.84 -18.27 10.53
N SER A 381 -6.56 -18.07 9.24
CA SER A 381 -7.58 -17.80 8.23
C SER A 381 -7.10 -18.28 6.85
N SER A 382 -7.89 -17.97 5.80
CA SER A 382 -7.47 -18.17 4.42
C SER A 382 -6.55 -17.05 3.90
N THR A 383 -6.15 -16.10 4.74
CA THR A 383 -5.25 -14.99 4.43
C THR A 383 -3.94 -15.17 5.17
N SER A 384 -2.82 -14.80 4.54
CA SER A 384 -1.49 -14.85 5.13
C SER A 384 -0.59 -13.79 4.49
N VAL A 385 0.13 -13.07 5.34
CA VAL A 385 1.08 -12.02 4.97
C VAL A 385 2.37 -12.29 5.74
N ASP A 386 3.24 -13.11 5.14
CA ASP A 386 4.39 -13.67 5.82
C ASP A 386 5.67 -12.93 5.41
N ILE A 387 6.52 -12.59 6.38
CA ILE A 387 7.80 -11.91 6.18
C ILE A 387 8.93 -12.79 6.75
N ASN A 388 9.96 -13.03 5.94
CA ASN A 388 11.19 -13.67 6.37
C ASN A 388 12.38 -12.71 6.14
N LEU A 389 12.89 -12.15 7.24
CA LEU A 389 13.99 -11.17 7.20
C LEU A 389 15.33 -11.80 6.82
N GLY A 390 15.61 -13.04 7.28
CA GLY A 390 16.83 -13.76 6.94
C GLY A 390 16.93 -14.11 5.46
N ARG A 391 15.79 -14.48 4.85
CA ARG A 391 15.69 -14.75 3.40
C ARG A 391 15.46 -13.50 2.55
N ARG A 392 15.04 -12.40 3.18
CA ARG A 392 14.63 -11.15 2.53
C ARG A 392 13.47 -11.34 1.55
N GLU A 393 12.48 -12.11 1.99
CA GLU A 393 11.31 -12.48 1.19
C GLU A 393 10.02 -12.17 1.95
N MET A 394 8.98 -11.82 1.20
CA MET A 394 7.61 -11.68 1.69
C MET A 394 6.65 -12.46 0.80
N VAL A 395 5.65 -13.11 1.40
CA VAL A 395 4.64 -13.90 0.71
C VAL A 395 3.25 -13.40 1.09
N ILE A 396 2.41 -13.14 0.08
CA ILE A 396 1.03 -12.71 0.27
C ILE A 396 0.09 -13.73 -0.36
N LEU A 397 -0.82 -14.27 0.45
CA LEU A 397 -1.85 -15.23 0.08
C LEU A 397 -3.22 -14.79 0.61
N GLY A 398 -4.27 -15.00 -0.18
CA GLY A 398 -5.66 -14.85 0.22
C GLY A 398 -6.09 -13.42 0.60
N THR A 399 -5.38 -12.42 0.11
CA THR A 399 -5.78 -11.01 0.16
C THR A 399 -5.29 -10.33 -1.10
N GLN A 400 -6.16 -9.54 -1.75
CA GLN A 400 -5.74 -8.74 -2.90
C GLN A 400 -5.59 -7.27 -2.50
N TYR A 401 -5.78 -6.87 -1.24
CA TYR A 401 -5.59 -5.47 -0.83
C TYR A 401 -4.16 -4.99 -1.12
N ALA A 402 -4.00 -3.98 -1.97
CA ALA A 402 -2.68 -3.53 -2.44
C ALA A 402 -1.81 -2.97 -1.30
N GLY A 403 -2.44 -2.41 -0.27
CA GLY A 403 -1.75 -1.86 0.89
C GLY A 403 -0.92 -2.88 1.68
N GLU A 404 -1.16 -4.19 1.52
CA GLU A 404 -0.28 -5.22 2.12
C GLU A 404 1.14 -5.15 1.56
N MET A 405 1.31 -4.91 0.25
CA MET A 405 2.66 -4.78 -0.35
C MET A 405 3.37 -3.53 0.17
N LYS A 406 2.68 -2.38 0.16
CA LYS A 406 3.20 -1.10 0.66
C LYS A 406 3.64 -1.24 2.13
N LYS A 407 2.71 -1.65 3.01
CA LYS A 407 2.96 -1.70 4.45
C LYS A 407 3.86 -2.84 4.87
N GLY A 408 3.93 -3.93 4.10
CA GLY A 408 4.92 -4.99 4.28
C GLY A 408 6.34 -4.46 4.09
N LEU A 409 6.58 -3.74 2.99
CA LEU A 409 7.86 -3.08 2.72
C LEU A 409 8.18 -1.99 3.76
N PHE A 410 7.19 -1.21 4.17
CA PHE A 410 7.38 -0.24 5.24
C PHE A 410 7.82 -0.90 6.56
N GLY A 411 7.22 -2.05 6.92
CA GLY A 411 7.68 -2.87 8.04
C GLY A 411 9.15 -3.29 7.89
N VAL A 412 9.57 -3.72 6.70
CA VAL A 412 10.97 -4.03 6.41
C VAL A 412 11.87 -2.78 6.57
N MET A 413 11.43 -1.60 6.13
CA MET A 413 12.15 -0.34 6.35
C MET A 413 12.27 0.00 7.84
N HIS A 414 11.22 -0.25 8.62
CA HIS A 414 11.22 -0.12 10.08
C HIS A 414 12.19 -1.07 10.80
N TYR A 415 12.64 -2.13 10.14
CA TYR A 415 13.69 -3.01 10.63
C TYR A 415 15.09 -2.61 10.12
N LEU A 416 15.24 -2.37 8.81
CA LEU A 416 16.54 -2.12 8.18
C LEU A 416 17.11 -0.74 8.52
N MET A 417 16.28 0.32 8.53
CA MET A 417 16.76 1.69 8.71
C MET A 417 17.32 1.92 10.12
N PRO A 418 16.67 1.49 11.21
CA PRO A 418 17.25 1.66 12.54
C PRO A 418 18.58 0.91 12.73
N LYS A 419 18.79 -0.21 12.04
CA LYS A 419 20.09 -0.93 12.05
C LYS A 419 21.21 -0.11 11.39
N ARG A 420 20.85 0.82 10.50
CA ARG A 420 21.75 1.82 9.89
C ARG A 420 21.77 3.16 10.65
N ARG A 421 21.19 3.22 11.86
CA ARG A 421 20.98 4.46 12.64
C ARG A 421 20.14 5.52 11.93
N ILE A 422 19.27 5.10 11.01
CA ILE A 422 18.31 5.96 10.31
C ILE A 422 16.94 5.75 10.92
N LEU A 423 16.31 6.85 11.32
CA LEU A 423 14.99 6.82 11.96
C LEU A 423 13.91 6.71 10.87
N SER A 424 13.20 5.59 10.83
CA SER A 424 12.03 5.40 9.97
C SER A 424 10.76 5.86 10.69
N LEU A 425 9.87 6.55 9.97
CA LEU A 425 8.76 7.30 10.53
C LEU A 425 7.48 7.08 9.72
N HIS A 426 6.36 6.94 10.42
CA HIS A 426 5.02 6.98 9.84
C HIS A 426 4.46 8.40 9.98
N SER A 427 4.73 9.24 8.99
CA SER A 427 4.48 10.68 9.05
C SER A 427 4.13 11.26 7.70
N GLY A 428 3.40 12.37 7.67
CA GLY A 428 3.41 13.30 6.55
C GLY A 428 4.62 14.22 6.69
N CYS A 429 5.15 14.71 5.57
CA CYS A 429 6.30 15.60 5.59
C CYS A 429 6.17 16.66 4.49
N ASN A 430 6.40 17.91 4.87
CA ASN A 430 6.47 19.02 3.93
C ASN A 430 7.59 20.00 4.27
N MET A 431 7.91 20.86 3.32
CA MET A 431 8.99 21.83 3.40
C MET A 431 8.49 23.22 2.99
N GLY A 432 8.73 24.22 3.83
CA GLY A 432 8.47 25.60 3.46
C GLY A 432 9.46 26.12 2.42
N ARG A 433 9.20 27.31 1.89
CA ARG A 433 10.03 27.90 0.83
C ARG A 433 11.45 28.19 1.28
N ASP A 434 11.64 28.46 2.58
CA ASP A 434 12.94 28.72 3.20
C ASP A 434 13.64 27.43 3.67
N GLY A 435 13.13 26.26 3.27
CA GLY A 435 13.71 24.96 3.61
C GLY A 435 13.36 24.45 5.01
N ASP A 436 12.45 25.09 5.74
CA ASP A 436 11.98 24.60 7.03
C ASP A 436 11.11 23.34 6.84
N VAL A 437 11.57 22.21 7.37
CA VAL A 437 10.86 20.93 7.25
C VAL A 437 9.99 20.67 8.48
N ALA A 438 8.80 20.11 8.26
CA ALA A 438 7.90 19.67 9.32
C ALA A 438 7.42 18.23 9.11
N LEU A 439 7.42 17.46 10.19
CA LEU A 439 6.90 16.09 10.25
C LEU A 439 5.53 16.09 10.95
N PHE A 440 4.56 15.39 10.37
CA PHE A 440 3.20 15.28 10.88
C PHE A 440 2.90 13.82 11.22
N PHE A 441 2.87 13.49 12.50
CA PHE A 441 2.50 12.18 13.00
C PHE A 441 1.02 12.14 13.32
N GLY A 442 0.34 11.06 12.97
CA GLY A 442 -1.08 10.92 13.25
C GLY A 442 -1.64 9.68 12.59
N LEU A 443 -2.73 9.16 13.14
CA LEU A 443 -3.44 8.01 12.59
C LEU A 443 -4.42 8.46 11.48
N SER A 444 -5.05 7.52 10.79
CA SER A 444 -6.15 7.82 9.86
C SER A 444 -7.17 8.79 10.46
N GLY A 445 -7.61 9.77 9.66
CA GLY A 445 -8.65 10.73 10.06
C GLY A 445 -8.22 11.84 11.04
N THR A 446 -6.94 11.85 11.47
CA THR A 446 -6.38 12.90 12.35
C THR A 446 -5.97 14.18 11.60
N GLY A 447 -6.02 14.17 10.26
CA GLY A 447 -5.67 15.31 9.41
C GLY A 447 -4.23 15.30 8.88
N LYS A 448 -3.47 14.19 9.03
CA LYS A 448 -2.08 14.05 8.55
C LYS A 448 -1.92 14.46 7.08
N THR A 449 -2.63 13.82 6.17
CA THR A 449 -2.57 14.13 4.73
C THR A 449 -3.03 15.55 4.45
N THR A 450 -4.16 15.97 5.01
CA THR A 450 -4.73 17.31 4.81
C THR A 450 -3.81 18.46 5.26
N LEU A 451 -3.06 18.25 6.35
CA LEU A 451 -2.13 19.25 6.91
C LEU A 451 -0.74 19.17 6.27
N SER A 452 -0.32 18.01 5.75
CA SER A 452 0.93 17.90 5.00
C SER A 452 0.80 18.45 3.58
N THR A 453 -0.37 18.32 2.95
CA THR A 453 -0.70 18.91 1.64
C THR A 453 -1.14 20.37 1.77
N ASP A 454 -0.20 21.24 2.15
CA ASP A 454 -0.44 22.68 2.18
C ASP A 454 0.01 23.35 0.87
N HIS A 455 -0.85 24.14 0.24
CA HIS A 455 -0.54 24.91 -0.96
C HIS A 455 0.69 25.82 -0.86
N ASN A 456 1.06 26.27 0.35
CA ASN A 456 2.20 27.16 0.57
C ASN A 456 3.51 26.40 0.81
N ARG A 457 3.46 25.08 0.93
CA ARG A 457 4.61 24.23 1.28
C ARG A 457 4.77 23.12 0.24
N LEU A 458 6.00 22.68 0.05
CA LEU A 458 6.31 21.60 -0.87
C LEU A 458 6.13 20.25 -0.16
N LEU A 459 5.30 19.36 -0.71
CA LEU A 459 5.08 18.03 -0.15
C LEU A 459 6.31 17.14 -0.39
N ILE A 460 6.91 16.58 0.67
CA ILE A 460 7.97 15.58 0.54
C ILE A 460 7.36 14.17 0.44
N GLY A 461 6.33 13.90 1.24
CA GLY A 461 5.53 12.67 1.16
C GLY A 461 4.40 12.68 2.18
N ASP A 462 3.39 11.85 1.99
CA ASP A 462 2.16 11.87 2.79
C ASP A 462 2.16 10.88 3.97
N ASP A 463 3.03 9.86 3.96
CA ASP A 463 2.86 8.71 4.86
C ASP A 463 4.14 8.09 5.45
N GLU A 464 5.23 7.96 4.69
CA GLU A 464 6.40 7.17 5.11
C GLU A 464 7.75 7.87 4.84
N HIS A 465 8.54 8.14 5.89
CA HIS A 465 9.82 8.88 5.77
C HIS A 465 10.97 8.23 6.53
N CYS A 466 12.18 8.60 6.15
CA CYS A 466 13.41 8.35 6.89
C CYS A 466 14.05 9.67 7.32
N TRP A 467 14.62 9.72 8.52
CA TRP A 467 15.47 10.82 8.99
C TRP A 467 16.88 10.28 9.26
N SER A 468 17.79 10.59 8.34
CA SER A 468 19.21 10.22 8.37
C SER A 468 20.07 11.35 8.94
N ASP A 469 21.39 11.23 8.83
CA ASP A 469 22.32 12.31 9.20
C ASP A 469 22.36 13.45 8.15
N ASN A 470 21.78 13.21 6.96
CA ASN A 470 21.77 14.17 5.85
C ASN A 470 20.44 14.93 5.71
N GLY A 471 19.38 14.51 6.42
CA GLY A 471 18.06 15.14 6.33
C GLY A 471 16.91 14.13 6.37
N VAL A 472 15.78 14.52 5.80
CA VAL A 472 14.60 13.68 5.62
C VAL A 472 14.50 13.20 4.18
N SER A 473 14.05 11.96 3.98
CA SER A 473 13.74 11.40 2.68
C SER A 473 12.41 10.65 2.71
N ASN A 474 11.65 10.74 1.62
CA ASN A 474 10.46 9.91 1.43
C ASN A 474 10.88 8.46 1.13
N ILE A 475 10.15 7.48 1.68
CA ILE A 475 10.35 6.06 1.37
C ILE A 475 9.65 5.68 0.07
N GLU A 476 8.57 6.38 -0.28
CA GLU A 476 7.65 6.07 -1.37
C GLU A 476 7.87 6.98 -2.59
N GLY A 477 7.45 6.53 -3.78
CA GLY A 477 7.41 7.36 -4.99
C GLY A 477 6.03 7.91 -5.34
N GLY A 478 5.03 7.69 -4.49
CA GLY A 478 3.66 8.13 -4.72
C GLY A 478 2.87 8.26 -3.43
N CYS A 479 1.58 8.55 -3.59
CA CYS A 479 0.64 8.68 -2.47
C CYS A 479 -0.47 7.62 -2.58
N TYR A 480 -0.93 7.13 -1.43
CA TYR A 480 -2.03 6.17 -1.33
C TYR A 480 -3.21 6.74 -0.55
N ALA A 481 -3.82 7.77 -1.14
CA ALA A 481 -4.82 8.61 -0.49
C ALA A 481 -6.18 7.93 -0.32
N LYS A 482 -6.85 8.21 0.79
CA LYS A 482 -8.24 7.82 1.02
C LYS A 482 -9.17 8.71 0.18
N CYS A 483 -10.14 8.10 -0.49
CA CYS A 483 -11.03 8.80 -1.43
C CYS A 483 -12.45 9.01 -0.89
N ILE A 484 -12.75 8.51 0.31
CA ILE A 484 -14.11 8.60 0.82
C ILE A 484 -14.45 10.04 1.18
N ASP A 485 -15.62 10.50 0.74
CA ASP A 485 -16.09 11.88 0.88
C ASP A 485 -15.14 12.93 0.24
N LEU A 486 -14.29 12.49 -0.69
CA LEU A 486 -13.39 13.36 -1.46
C LEU A 486 -14.20 14.36 -2.28
N SER A 487 -13.80 15.63 -2.22
CA SER A 487 -14.41 16.71 -3.00
C SER A 487 -13.34 17.67 -3.48
N ARG A 488 -13.54 18.21 -4.68
CA ARG A 488 -12.58 19.14 -5.31
C ARG A 488 -12.37 20.41 -4.47
N GLU A 489 -13.40 20.86 -3.77
CA GLU A 489 -13.36 22.08 -2.96
C GLU A 489 -12.51 21.92 -1.71
N LYS A 490 -12.54 20.72 -1.09
CA LYS A 490 -11.80 20.47 0.15
C LYS A 490 -10.36 20.04 -0.11
N GLU A 491 -10.15 19.20 -1.12
CA GLU A 491 -8.86 18.55 -1.41
C GLU A 491 -8.56 18.58 -2.92
N PRO A 492 -8.32 19.78 -3.51
CA PRO A 492 -8.16 19.95 -4.94
C PRO A 492 -6.95 19.20 -5.52
N ASP A 493 -5.84 19.12 -4.77
CA ASP A 493 -4.61 18.47 -5.25
C ASP A 493 -4.79 16.96 -5.40
N ILE A 494 -5.41 16.31 -4.41
CA ILE A 494 -5.75 14.88 -4.46
C ILE A 494 -6.76 14.63 -5.58
N TRP A 495 -7.80 15.47 -5.68
CA TRP A 495 -8.80 15.38 -6.75
C TRP A 495 -8.16 15.42 -8.15
N ASN A 496 -7.30 16.41 -8.39
CA ASN A 496 -6.64 16.61 -9.68
C ASN A 496 -5.57 15.54 -9.98
N ALA A 497 -5.05 14.87 -8.95
CA ALA A 497 -4.15 13.73 -9.10
C ALA A 497 -4.89 12.46 -9.58
N ILE A 498 -6.22 12.39 -9.51
CA ILE A 498 -6.96 11.24 -10.02
C ILE A 498 -7.19 11.40 -11.53
N LYS A 499 -6.27 10.84 -12.31
CA LYS A 499 -6.27 10.86 -13.78
C LYS A 499 -5.67 9.57 -14.35
N PHE A 500 -5.46 9.49 -15.66
CA PHE A 500 -4.71 8.39 -16.28
C PHE A 500 -3.38 8.15 -15.56
N GLY A 501 -3.10 6.88 -15.22
CA GLY A 501 -1.98 6.45 -14.38
C GLY A 501 -2.36 6.12 -12.93
N THR A 502 -3.44 6.72 -12.42
CA THR A 502 -3.94 6.46 -11.06
C THR A 502 -4.66 5.13 -10.98
N VAL A 503 -4.50 4.42 -9.85
CA VAL A 503 -5.31 3.25 -9.49
C VAL A 503 -6.35 3.66 -8.46
N LEU A 504 -7.62 3.43 -8.74
CA LEU A 504 -8.71 3.59 -7.77
C LEU A 504 -9.12 2.20 -7.24
N GLU A 505 -8.91 1.97 -5.95
CA GLU A 505 -9.24 0.71 -5.30
C GLU A 505 -10.57 0.83 -4.54
N ASN A 506 -11.50 -0.08 -4.85
CA ASN A 506 -12.79 -0.25 -4.18
C ASN A 506 -13.77 0.94 -4.27
N VAL A 507 -13.59 1.85 -5.23
CA VAL A 507 -14.54 2.94 -5.51
C VAL A 507 -15.75 2.44 -6.31
N VAL A 508 -16.89 3.11 -6.12
CA VAL A 508 -18.11 2.92 -6.92
C VAL A 508 -18.20 4.04 -7.95
N PHE A 509 -18.65 3.72 -9.16
CA PHE A 509 -18.85 4.70 -10.24
C PHE A 509 -20.13 4.39 -11.02
N ASP A 510 -20.67 5.38 -11.72
CA ASP A 510 -21.83 5.21 -12.59
C ASP A 510 -21.45 4.43 -13.87
N GLU A 511 -22.24 3.41 -14.21
CA GLU A 511 -21.89 2.46 -15.25
C GLU A 511 -21.76 3.09 -16.66
N HIS A 512 -22.53 4.14 -16.94
CA HIS A 512 -22.59 4.78 -18.25
C HIS A 512 -21.63 5.96 -18.36
N THR A 513 -21.69 6.90 -17.42
CA THR A 513 -20.87 8.12 -17.40
C THR A 513 -19.44 7.85 -16.94
N ARG A 514 -19.22 6.76 -16.18
CA ARG A 514 -17.94 6.42 -15.53
C ARG A 514 -17.47 7.44 -14.50
N GLU A 515 -18.35 8.33 -14.05
CA GLU A 515 -18.08 9.26 -12.95
C GLU A 515 -18.06 8.51 -11.61
N VAL A 516 -17.06 8.81 -10.78
CA VAL A 516 -16.87 8.14 -9.48
C VAL A 516 -17.74 8.82 -8.43
N ASP A 517 -18.49 8.03 -7.67
CA ASP A 517 -19.24 8.48 -6.50
C ASP A 517 -18.38 8.30 -5.24
N TYR A 518 -17.61 9.33 -4.90
CA TYR A 518 -16.73 9.33 -3.72
C TYR A 518 -17.48 9.28 -2.38
N THR A 519 -18.80 9.45 -2.37
CA THR A 519 -19.61 9.36 -1.15
C THR A 519 -20.13 7.95 -0.90
N ASP A 520 -20.06 7.06 -1.90
CA ASP A 520 -20.61 5.72 -1.82
C ASP A 520 -19.71 4.77 -1.01
N LYS A 521 -20.27 4.26 0.09
CA LYS A 521 -19.59 3.37 1.05
C LYS A 521 -20.03 1.91 0.91
N SER A 522 -20.81 1.58 -0.12
CA SER A 522 -21.45 0.25 -0.25
C SER A 522 -20.43 -0.90 -0.31
N VAL A 523 -19.27 -0.67 -0.92
CA VAL A 523 -18.16 -1.65 -0.95
C VAL A 523 -17.34 -1.57 0.33
N THR A 524 -16.88 -0.38 0.70
CA THR A 524 -16.04 -0.12 1.88
C THR A 524 -15.96 1.38 2.15
N GLU A 525 -15.70 1.76 3.40
CA GLU A 525 -15.31 3.13 3.74
C GLU A 525 -13.82 3.40 3.47
N ASN A 526 -13.04 2.37 3.17
CA ASN A 526 -11.61 2.45 2.85
C ASN A 526 -11.34 2.50 1.34
N THR A 527 -12.10 3.31 0.60
CA THR A 527 -11.84 3.56 -0.82
C THR A 527 -10.53 4.32 -1.00
N ARG A 528 -9.73 3.99 -2.01
CA ARG A 528 -8.36 4.51 -2.16
C ARG A 528 -8.00 4.96 -3.57
N ALA A 529 -7.05 5.89 -3.68
CA ALA A 529 -6.37 6.26 -4.90
C ALA A 529 -4.86 6.12 -4.71
N ALA A 530 -4.20 5.36 -5.58
CA ALA A 530 -2.74 5.28 -5.65
C ALA A 530 -2.25 6.00 -6.91
N TYR A 531 -1.49 7.08 -6.73
CA TYR A 531 -0.95 7.87 -7.83
C TYR A 531 0.51 8.25 -7.57
N PRO A 532 1.31 8.43 -8.65
CA PRO A 532 2.69 8.88 -8.53
C PRO A 532 2.78 10.28 -7.89
N ILE A 533 3.87 10.56 -7.17
CA ILE A 533 4.04 11.81 -6.42
C ILE A 533 4.05 13.04 -7.36
N GLU A 534 4.45 12.88 -8.61
CA GLU A 534 4.48 13.95 -9.62
C GLU A 534 3.08 14.47 -9.99
N TYR A 535 2.03 13.77 -9.59
CA TYR A 535 0.66 14.23 -9.83
C TYR A 535 0.26 15.33 -8.86
N ILE A 536 1.00 15.51 -7.78
CA ILE A 536 0.84 16.62 -6.84
C ILE A 536 1.69 17.81 -7.32
N PRO A 537 1.09 18.93 -7.75
CA PRO A 537 1.83 20.05 -8.37
C PRO A 537 2.90 20.69 -7.47
N ASN A 538 2.66 20.72 -6.15
CA ASN A 538 3.58 21.24 -5.14
C ASN A 538 4.45 20.14 -4.51
N ALA A 539 4.64 18.99 -5.15
CA ALA A 539 5.59 18.00 -4.66
C ALA A 539 7.04 18.50 -4.75
N LYS A 540 7.83 18.23 -3.72
CA LYS A 540 9.27 18.46 -3.72
C LYS A 540 9.96 17.33 -4.47
N ILE A 541 10.54 17.62 -5.64
CA ILE A 541 11.34 16.66 -6.40
C ILE A 541 12.81 17.12 -6.41
N PRO A 542 13.80 16.23 -6.13
CA PRO A 542 13.65 14.93 -5.48
C PRO A 542 13.00 15.06 -4.09
N CYS A 543 12.30 14.00 -3.63
CA CYS A 543 11.58 13.96 -2.35
C CYS A 543 12.51 13.78 -1.13
N VAL A 544 13.49 14.68 -1.05
CA VAL A 544 14.44 14.83 0.05
C VAL A 544 14.43 16.28 0.53
N GLY A 545 14.63 16.46 1.83
CA GLY A 545 14.68 17.77 2.48
C GLY A 545 15.73 17.81 3.59
N PRO A 546 16.07 19.00 4.09
CA PRO A 546 16.99 19.16 5.21
C PRO A 546 16.36 18.65 6.52
N HIS A 547 17.05 18.83 7.65
CA HIS A 547 16.55 18.40 8.94
C HIS A 547 15.22 19.08 9.34
N PRO A 548 14.24 18.31 9.84
CA PRO A 548 13.02 18.86 10.43
C PRO A 548 13.29 19.91 11.51
N LYS A 549 12.59 21.04 11.44
CA LYS A 549 12.52 22.02 12.53
C LYS A 549 11.35 21.75 13.47
N ASN A 550 10.29 21.11 12.95
CA ASN A 550 9.06 20.87 13.69
C ASN A 550 8.64 19.39 13.60
N VAL A 551 8.33 18.82 14.76
CA VAL A 551 7.75 17.48 14.93
C VAL A 551 6.35 17.65 15.51
N ILE A 552 5.31 17.41 14.72
CA ILE A 552 3.93 17.69 15.07
C ILE A 552 3.20 16.37 15.28
N LEU A 553 2.73 16.13 16.50
CA LEU A 553 1.93 14.98 16.89
C LEU A 553 0.44 15.35 16.86
N LEU A 554 -0.30 14.81 15.89
CA LEU A 554 -1.72 15.05 15.72
C LEU A 554 -2.53 14.05 16.56
N ALA A 555 -3.42 14.58 17.40
CA ALA A 555 -4.35 13.79 18.18
C ALA A 555 -5.79 14.21 17.87
N CYS A 556 -6.66 13.27 17.52
CA CYS A 556 -8.09 13.54 17.38
C CYS A 556 -8.78 13.25 18.72
N ASP A 557 -8.71 14.18 19.68
CA ASP A 557 -9.29 13.98 21.01
C ASP A 557 -10.82 14.15 21.00
N ALA A 558 -11.56 13.05 21.04
CA ALA A 558 -13.03 13.08 21.14
C ALA A 558 -13.55 13.23 22.59
N PHE A 559 -12.67 13.21 23.60
CA PHE A 559 -13.01 13.55 24.98
C PHE A 559 -13.05 15.06 25.19
N GLY A 560 -12.37 15.84 24.34
CA GLY A 560 -12.45 17.30 24.29
C GLY A 560 -11.71 18.00 25.43
N VAL A 561 -10.66 17.37 25.95
CA VAL A 561 -9.89 17.84 27.11
C VAL A 561 -8.46 18.24 26.77
N LEU A 562 -7.93 17.83 25.61
CA LEU A 562 -6.60 18.25 25.16
C LEU A 562 -6.63 19.65 24.55
N PRO A 563 -5.62 20.50 24.83
CA PRO A 563 -5.46 21.81 24.21
C PRO A 563 -5.38 21.73 22.68
N PRO A 564 -5.83 22.76 21.94
CA PRO A 564 -5.66 22.84 20.48
C PRO A 564 -4.20 22.70 20.05
N VAL A 565 -3.27 23.25 20.83
CA VAL A 565 -1.83 23.11 20.62
C VAL A 565 -1.09 23.13 21.95
N SER A 566 -0.02 22.35 22.04
CA SER A 566 0.91 22.38 23.15
C SER A 566 2.34 22.23 22.66
N LYS A 567 3.26 23.00 23.26
CA LYS A 567 4.71 22.82 23.09
C LYS A 567 5.16 21.67 23.99
N LEU A 568 5.95 20.75 23.45
CA LEU A 568 6.43 19.58 24.17
C LEU A 568 7.93 19.71 24.43
N ASN A 569 8.36 19.32 25.62
CA ASN A 569 9.77 19.00 25.84
C ASN A 569 10.12 17.62 25.25
N LEU A 570 11.40 17.23 25.28
CA LEU A 570 11.86 15.96 24.69
C LEU A 570 11.20 14.73 25.35
N ALA A 571 11.13 14.70 26.68
CA ALA A 571 10.53 13.59 27.42
C ALA A 571 9.02 13.45 27.12
N GLN A 572 8.29 14.57 27.08
CA GLN A 572 6.88 14.60 26.68
C GLN A 572 6.69 14.19 25.22
N THR A 573 7.59 14.61 24.32
CA THR A 573 7.56 14.19 22.91
C THR A 573 7.70 12.68 22.80
N MET A 574 8.66 12.08 23.50
CA MET A 574 8.82 10.62 23.56
C MET A 574 7.58 9.94 24.15
N TYR A 575 7.03 10.44 25.26
CA TYR A 575 5.85 9.87 25.91
C TYR A 575 4.63 9.86 24.99
N HIS A 576 4.32 11.00 24.35
CA HIS A 576 3.20 11.12 23.44
C HIS A 576 3.44 10.37 22.12
N PHE A 577 4.68 10.27 21.65
CA PHE A 577 5.06 9.48 20.48
C PHE A 577 4.88 7.97 20.72
N ILE A 578 5.34 7.45 21.86
CA ILE A 578 5.13 6.05 22.25
C ILE A 578 3.65 5.78 22.53
N SER A 579 2.91 6.74 23.09
CA SER A 579 1.48 6.56 23.31
C SER A 579 0.70 6.53 22.00
N GLY A 580 1.02 7.42 21.06
CA GLY A 580 0.36 7.55 19.77
C GLY A 580 -1.16 7.65 19.88
N TYR A 581 -1.61 8.56 20.73
CA TYR A 581 -3.01 8.70 21.13
C TYR A 581 -3.88 9.33 20.04
N THR A 582 -5.06 8.75 19.83
CA THR A 582 -6.20 9.34 19.13
C THR A 582 -7.49 8.86 19.79
N ALA A 583 -8.66 9.33 19.34
CA ALA A 583 -9.93 8.75 19.72
C ALA A 583 -10.75 8.32 18.50
N LEU A 584 -11.44 7.19 18.64
CA LEU A 584 -12.51 6.77 17.74
C LEU A 584 -13.80 7.47 18.14
N VAL A 585 -14.53 7.92 17.13
CA VAL A 585 -15.73 8.73 17.30
C VAL A 585 -16.97 7.83 17.28
N ALA A 586 -17.98 8.14 18.09
CA ALA A 586 -19.21 7.36 18.09
C ALA A 586 -19.97 7.52 16.77
N GLY A 587 -20.39 6.39 16.20
CA GLY A 587 -21.09 6.33 14.91
C GLY A 587 -20.21 6.31 13.65
N THR A 588 -18.88 6.37 13.78
CA THR A 588 -17.96 6.20 12.63
C THR A 588 -17.45 4.77 12.47
N GLU A 589 -17.70 3.89 13.45
CA GLU A 589 -17.41 2.46 13.35
C GLU A 589 -18.56 1.63 13.95
N ASP A 590 -18.81 0.45 13.37
CA ASP A 590 -19.85 -0.47 13.80
C ASP A 590 -19.67 -0.85 15.28
N GLY A 591 -20.63 -0.44 16.12
CA GLY A 591 -20.69 -0.80 17.54
C GLY A 591 -20.15 0.25 18.52
N ILE A 592 -19.56 1.36 18.05
CA ILE A 592 -19.07 2.44 18.92
C ILE A 592 -20.19 3.45 19.21
N LYS A 593 -20.72 3.42 20.45
CA LYS A 593 -21.77 4.34 20.93
C LYS A 593 -21.24 5.55 21.70
N GLU A 594 -20.02 5.46 22.22
CA GLU A 594 -19.33 6.55 22.95
C GLU A 594 -17.87 6.65 22.47
N PRO A 595 -17.22 7.82 22.59
CA PRO A 595 -15.81 7.96 22.27
C PRO A 595 -14.91 6.93 22.94
N GLN A 596 -14.03 6.30 22.17
CA GLN A 596 -13.06 5.35 22.68
C GLN A 596 -11.64 5.83 22.40
N ALA A 597 -10.81 5.86 23.45
CA ALA A 597 -9.39 6.15 23.31
C ALA A 597 -8.71 5.02 22.55
N THR A 598 -7.90 5.37 21.56
CA THR A 598 -7.08 4.44 20.78
C THR A 598 -5.63 4.86 20.88
N PHE A 599 -4.77 3.89 21.16
CA PHE A 599 -3.34 4.09 21.27
C PHE A 599 -2.64 3.25 20.21
N SER A 600 -1.74 3.89 19.46
CA SER A 600 -0.96 3.25 18.41
C SER A 600 0.47 3.71 18.54
N ALA A 601 1.31 2.93 19.21
CA ALA A 601 2.70 3.25 19.42
C ALA A 601 3.41 3.79 18.17
N CYS A 602 4.14 4.90 18.34
CA CYS A 602 4.83 5.63 17.27
C CYS A 602 3.89 6.12 16.14
N PHE A 603 2.60 6.25 16.41
CA PHE A 603 1.54 6.52 15.43
C PHE A 603 1.51 5.51 14.26
N GLY A 604 2.05 4.31 14.48
CA GLY A 604 2.30 3.31 13.44
C GLY A 604 2.43 1.89 13.98
N ALA A 605 1.73 1.57 15.07
CA ALA A 605 1.94 0.33 15.83
C ALA A 605 1.85 -0.94 14.99
N ALA A 606 1.08 -0.96 13.91
CA ALA A 606 0.93 -2.13 13.06
C ALA A 606 2.19 -2.46 12.22
N PHE A 607 3.11 -1.51 12.09
CA PHE A 607 4.24 -1.57 11.16
C PHE A 607 5.60 -1.65 11.87
N ILE A 608 5.68 -1.22 13.12
CA ILE A 608 6.92 -1.26 13.89
C ILE A 608 7.41 -2.68 14.11
N MET A 609 8.71 -2.87 13.94
CA MET A 609 9.37 -4.18 14.06
C MET A 609 10.16 -4.28 15.37
N LEU A 610 10.71 -3.16 15.84
CA LEU A 610 11.47 -3.04 17.08
C LEU A 610 10.59 -2.47 18.20
N HIS A 611 11.09 -2.46 19.44
CA HIS A 611 10.33 -1.90 20.56
C HIS A 611 10.12 -0.39 20.37
N PRO A 612 8.92 0.18 20.66
CA PRO A 612 8.62 1.61 20.49
C PRO A 612 9.64 2.56 21.09
N THR A 613 10.16 2.26 22.29
CA THR A 613 11.16 3.07 22.99
C THR A 613 12.41 3.30 22.13
N LYS A 614 12.80 2.33 21.28
CA LYS A 614 13.97 2.48 20.40
C LYS A 614 13.76 3.59 19.37
N TYR A 615 12.58 3.65 18.75
CA TYR A 615 12.22 4.71 17.82
C TYR A 615 12.10 6.07 18.53
N ALA A 616 11.54 6.09 19.75
CA ALA A 616 11.42 7.31 20.55
C ALA A 616 12.78 7.88 20.97
N ALA A 617 13.72 7.02 21.38
CA ALA A 617 15.07 7.42 21.72
C ALA A 617 15.81 8.03 20.52
N MET A 618 15.72 7.38 19.35
CA MET A 618 16.27 7.90 18.11
C MET A 618 15.63 9.23 17.69
N LEU A 619 14.32 9.39 17.88
CA LEU A 619 13.63 10.65 17.63
C LEU A 619 14.16 11.77 18.53
N ALA A 620 14.27 11.52 19.83
CA ALA A 620 14.78 12.51 20.79
C ALA A 620 16.24 12.89 20.48
N GLU A 621 17.11 11.92 20.16
CA GLU A 621 18.49 12.18 19.75
C GLU A 621 18.54 13.09 18.53
N LYS A 622 17.79 12.76 17.46
CA LYS A 622 17.71 13.58 16.24
C LYS A 622 17.18 14.99 16.52
N MET A 623 16.13 15.12 17.33
CA MET A 623 15.58 16.42 17.70
C MET A 623 16.58 17.27 18.48
N GLN A 624 17.32 16.66 19.41
CA GLN A 624 18.34 17.35 20.20
C GLN A 624 19.52 17.79 19.35
N THR A 625 20.02 16.93 18.45
CA THR A 625 21.15 17.25 17.57
C THR A 625 20.83 18.39 16.60
N TYR A 626 19.64 18.40 16.01
CA TYR A 626 19.29 19.34 14.93
C TYR A 626 18.37 20.50 15.39
N GLY A 627 18.02 20.56 16.67
CA GLY A 627 17.23 21.65 17.25
C GLY A 627 15.76 21.64 16.86
N ALA A 628 15.17 20.46 16.62
CA ALA A 628 13.76 20.33 16.27
C ALA A 628 12.85 20.48 17.50
N THR A 629 11.70 21.13 17.33
CA THR A 629 10.71 21.33 18.41
C THR A 629 9.52 20.38 18.27
N GLY A 630 9.10 19.77 19.38
CA GLY A 630 7.93 18.90 19.45
C GLY A 630 6.64 19.66 19.76
N TRP A 631 5.56 19.30 19.09
CA TRP A 631 4.24 19.91 19.24
C TRP A 631 3.17 18.82 19.35
N LEU A 632 2.19 19.02 20.24
CA LEU A 632 0.96 18.22 20.26
C LEU A 632 -0.18 19.11 19.74
N VAL A 633 -0.87 18.69 18.69
CA VAL A 633 -1.96 19.44 18.07
C VAL A 633 -3.24 18.62 18.12
N ASN A 634 -4.26 19.15 18.79
CA ASN A 634 -5.58 18.51 18.84
C ASN A 634 -6.40 18.90 17.60
N THR A 635 -6.76 17.90 16.80
CA THR A 635 -7.64 18.04 15.62
C THR A 635 -9.04 17.44 15.85
N GLY A 636 -9.31 17.06 17.10
CA GLY A 636 -10.57 16.51 17.58
C GLY A 636 -11.51 17.59 18.11
N TRP A 637 -12.02 17.40 19.31
CA TRP A 637 -13.10 18.18 19.92
C TRP A 637 -12.60 19.16 20.98
N SER A 638 -13.42 20.17 21.24
CA SER A 638 -13.27 21.14 22.33
C SER A 638 -14.67 21.58 22.81
N GLY A 639 -14.76 22.15 24.02
CA GLY A 639 -16.03 22.58 24.63
C GLY A 639 -16.93 21.45 25.15
N GLY A 640 -16.41 20.23 25.27
CA GLY A 640 -17.14 19.06 25.72
C GLY A 640 -16.68 17.78 25.01
N ARG A 641 -17.10 16.62 25.54
CA ARG A 641 -16.96 15.33 24.83
C ARG A 641 -17.77 15.35 23.53
N TYR A 642 -17.46 14.44 22.61
CA TYR A 642 -18.31 14.19 21.43
C TYR A 642 -19.79 14.07 21.81
N GLY A 643 -20.67 14.71 21.02
CA GLY A 643 -22.10 14.83 21.29
C GLY A 643 -22.50 16.11 22.02
N VAL A 644 -21.59 16.71 22.81
CA VAL A 644 -21.80 18.01 23.48
C VAL A 644 -20.86 19.07 22.92
N GLY A 645 -19.56 18.76 22.86
CA GLY A 645 -18.53 19.62 22.29
C GLY A 645 -18.57 19.66 20.78
N LYS A 646 -17.76 20.55 20.19
CA LYS A 646 -17.63 20.71 18.75
C LYS A 646 -16.22 20.37 18.30
N ARG A 647 -16.10 19.81 17.09
CA ARG A 647 -14.80 19.61 16.46
C ARG A 647 -14.10 20.96 16.30
N ILE A 648 -12.81 21.03 16.60
CA ILE A 648 -12.00 22.23 16.40
C ILE A 648 -12.07 22.60 14.91
N LYS A 649 -12.39 23.87 14.65
CA LYS A 649 -12.58 24.34 13.27
C LYS A 649 -11.25 24.24 12.53
N LEU A 650 -11.26 23.61 11.35
CA LEU A 650 -10.06 23.44 10.52
C LEU A 650 -9.30 24.77 10.25
N PRO A 651 -9.96 25.93 10.03
CA PRO A 651 -9.26 27.22 9.94
C PRO A 651 -8.43 27.57 11.17
N TYR A 652 -8.87 27.21 12.38
CA TYR A 652 -8.08 27.43 13.60
C TYR A 652 -6.87 26.51 13.65
N THR A 653 -7.05 25.23 13.30
CA THR A 653 -5.92 24.28 13.19
C THR A 653 -4.89 24.77 12.16
N ARG A 654 -5.32 25.25 10.98
CA ARG A 654 -4.39 25.80 9.98
C ARG A 654 -3.60 26.99 10.52
N LYS A 655 -4.27 27.95 11.17
CA LYS A 655 -3.57 29.08 11.83
C LYS A 655 -2.56 28.64 12.90
N ILE A 656 -2.90 27.61 13.69
CA ILE A 656 -1.97 27.01 14.65
C ILE A 656 -0.74 26.44 13.94
N ILE A 657 -0.95 25.69 12.85
CA ILE A 657 0.15 25.13 12.05
C ILE A 657 1.00 26.24 11.42
N ASP A 658 0.39 27.32 10.92
CA ASP A 658 1.09 28.49 10.39
C ASP A 658 1.92 29.20 11.47
N ALA A 659 1.40 29.31 12.70
CA ALA A 659 2.11 29.86 13.86
C ALA A 659 3.29 28.97 14.31
N ILE A 660 3.18 27.64 14.14
CA ILE A 660 4.30 26.71 14.33
C ILE A 660 5.38 26.94 13.26
N HIS A 661 4.98 27.03 12.00
CA HIS A 661 5.91 27.18 10.87
C HIS A 661 6.64 28.53 10.87
N SER A 662 5.94 29.62 11.16
CA SER A 662 6.52 30.96 11.23
C SER A 662 7.47 31.16 12.42
N GLY A 663 7.40 30.28 13.41
CA GLY A 663 8.17 30.40 14.65
C GLY A 663 7.54 31.33 15.69
N GLU A 664 6.35 31.89 15.44
CA GLU A 664 5.58 32.70 16.42
C GLU A 664 5.44 31.96 17.76
N LEU A 665 5.13 30.66 17.72
CA LEU A 665 4.98 29.86 18.92
C LEU A 665 6.31 29.58 19.64
N LEU A 666 7.47 29.76 19.02
CA LEU A 666 8.75 29.56 19.72
C LEU A 666 8.99 30.64 20.79
N THR A 667 8.50 31.86 20.56
CA THR A 667 8.68 33.04 21.43
C THR A 667 7.41 33.45 22.18
N ALA A 668 6.31 32.71 22.02
CA ALA A 668 5.05 32.96 22.71
C ALA A 668 5.16 32.80 24.24
N ASN A 669 4.20 33.39 24.96
CA ASN A 669 4.04 33.19 26.39
C ASN A 669 3.24 31.90 26.66
N TYR A 670 3.70 31.11 27.63
CA TYR A 670 3.13 29.79 27.93
C TYR A 670 2.63 29.69 29.36
N GLN A 671 1.58 28.90 29.54
CA GLN A 671 1.12 28.41 30.84
C GLN A 671 1.07 26.87 30.83
N LYS A 672 1.13 26.25 32.02
CA LYS A 672 1.15 24.79 32.16
C LYS A 672 -0.20 24.23 32.58
N THR A 673 -0.65 23.16 31.93
CA THR A 673 -1.85 22.42 32.35
C THR A 673 -1.60 21.62 33.63
N GLU A 674 -2.59 21.50 34.52
CA GLU A 674 -2.46 20.84 35.83
C GLU A 674 -2.08 19.34 35.74
N VAL A 675 -2.80 18.56 34.93
CA VAL A 675 -2.67 17.08 34.91
C VAL A 675 -1.57 16.60 33.96
N PHE A 676 -1.55 17.07 32.72
CA PHE A 676 -0.58 16.62 31.71
C PHE A 676 0.72 17.42 31.71
N GLY A 677 0.79 18.55 32.43
CA GLY A 677 1.97 19.42 32.43
C GLY A 677 2.33 20.00 31.06
N LEU A 678 1.39 20.06 30.11
CA LEU A 678 1.58 20.59 28.77
C LEU A 678 1.73 22.11 28.80
N GLU A 679 2.66 22.64 27.99
CA GLU A 679 2.81 24.09 27.80
C GLU A 679 1.86 24.56 26.70
N ILE A 680 0.86 25.37 27.07
CA ILE A 680 -0.12 25.95 26.15
C ILE A 680 0.11 27.46 25.97
N PRO A 681 0.03 27.99 24.74
CA PRO A 681 0.21 29.41 24.50
C PRO A 681 -0.97 30.22 25.06
N THR A 682 -0.72 31.44 25.52
CA THR A 682 -1.76 32.32 26.07
C THR A 682 -2.58 33.03 24.99
N ALA A 683 -2.02 33.22 23.80
CA ALA A 683 -2.68 33.80 22.64
C ALA A 683 -2.02 33.29 21.34
N ILE A 684 -2.80 33.23 20.27
CA ILE A 684 -2.33 32.98 18.90
C ILE A 684 -3.15 33.90 17.99
N GLU A 685 -2.49 34.60 17.07
CA GLU A 685 -3.20 35.55 16.22
C GLU A 685 -4.33 34.87 15.43
N GLY A 686 -5.54 35.41 15.59
CA GLY A 686 -6.71 34.95 14.84
C GLY A 686 -7.27 33.59 15.27
N VAL A 687 -6.86 33.06 16.42
CA VAL A 687 -7.51 31.95 17.16
C VAL A 687 -8.04 32.51 18.48
N PRO A 688 -9.32 32.29 18.85
CA PRO A 688 -9.87 32.79 20.10
C PRO A 688 -9.10 32.26 21.33
N SER A 689 -8.55 33.13 22.18
CA SER A 689 -7.74 32.70 23.35
C SER A 689 -8.48 31.77 24.30
N GLU A 690 -9.81 31.89 24.38
CA GLU A 690 -10.66 31.00 25.18
C GLU A 690 -10.56 29.52 24.79
N ILE A 691 -10.23 29.18 23.54
CA ILE A 691 -10.11 27.79 23.08
C ILE A 691 -8.77 27.16 23.45
N LEU A 692 -7.74 27.98 23.69
CA LEU A 692 -6.36 27.52 23.94
C LEU A 692 -6.23 26.77 25.26
N ASP A 693 -7.02 27.17 26.25
CA ASP A 693 -7.20 26.41 27.49
C ASP A 693 -8.58 25.74 27.48
N PRO A 694 -8.65 24.40 27.24
CA PRO A 694 -9.90 23.68 27.10
C PRO A 694 -10.88 23.90 28.24
N ILE A 695 -10.41 24.10 29.48
CA ILE A 695 -11.30 24.30 30.63
C ILE A 695 -12.25 25.47 30.38
N ASN A 696 -11.82 26.53 29.70
CA ASN A 696 -12.60 27.73 29.45
C ASN A 696 -13.80 27.47 28.54
N THR A 697 -13.68 26.52 27.61
CA THR A 697 -14.73 26.18 26.66
C THR A 697 -15.83 25.28 27.23
N TRP A 698 -15.56 24.58 28.34
CA TRP A 698 -16.55 23.71 28.97
C TRP A 698 -17.51 24.52 29.85
N THR A 699 -18.82 24.31 29.68
CA THR A 699 -19.85 24.91 30.55
C THR A 699 -19.76 24.32 31.96
N ASP A 700 -19.58 23.01 32.08
CA ASP A 700 -19.40 22.31 33.35
C ASP A 700 -17.90 22.01 33.59
N LYS A 701 -17.30 22.77 34.50
CA LYS A 701 -15.87 22.62 34.87
C LYS A 701 -15.58 21.33 35.65
N ALA A 702 -16.56 20.81 36.39
CA ALA A 702 -16.41 19.56 37.12
C ALA A 702 -16.39 18.37 36.16
N ALA A 703 -17.30 18.37 35.17
CA ALA A 703 -17.31 17.36 34.10
C ALA A 703 -16.01 17.37 33.26
N TYR A 704 -15.44 18.56 33.02
CA TYR A 704 -14.12 18.68 32.41
C TYR A 704 -13.05 17.97 33.24
N LYS A 705 -12.95 18.28 34.54
CA LYS A 705 -11.94 17.70 35.43
C LYS A 705 -12.06 16.17 35.55
N GLU A 706 -13.29 15.66 35.67
CA GLU A 706 -13.54 14.20 35.68
C GLU A 706 -13.06 13.54 34.37
N THR A 707 -13.39 14.15 33.22
CA THR A 707 -12.97 13.65 31.91
C THR A 707 -11.46 13.68 31.73
N LEU A 708 -10.81 14.75 32.19
CA LEU A 708 -9.37 14.93 32.13
C LEU A 708 -8.64 13.84 32.93
N LEU A 709 -9.08 13.58 34.17
CA LEU A 709 -8.52 12.51 35.01
C LEU A 709 -8.78 11.12 34.42
N LYS A 710 -9.97 10.89 33.84
CA LYS A 710 -10.28 9.66 33.12
C LYS A 710 -9.31 9.43 31.96
N LEU A 711 -9.08 10.44 31.12
CA LEU A 711 -8.15 10.32 29.99
C LEU A 711 -6.72 10.08 30.48
N ALA A 712 -6.28 10.81 31.51
CA ALA A 712 -4.96 10.62 32.11
C ALA A 712 -4.75 9.19 32.64
N GLY A 713 -5.76 8.61 33.29
CA GLY A 713 -5.74 7.19 33.71
C GLY A 713 -5.62 6.21 32.53
N LEU A 714 -6.25 6.51 31.39
CA LEU A 714 -6.11 5.69 30.17
C LEU A 714 -4.69 5.75 29.59
N PHE A 715 -4.06 6.92 29.61
CA PHE A 715 -2.64 7.08 29.22
C PHE A 715 -1.72 6.27 30.13
N GLY A 716 -1.90 6.36 31.45
CA GLY A 716 -1.12 5.58 32.43
C GLY A 716 -1.24 4.07 32.18
N LYS A 717 -2.47 3.56 32.04
CA LYS A 717 -2.74 2.14 31.77
C LYS A 717 -2.16 1.66 30.44
N ASN A 718 -2.22 2.49 29.40
CA ASN A 718 -1.62 2.15 28.10
C ASN A 718 -0.09 1.99 28.23
N PHE A 719 0.54 2.87 29.01
CA PHE A 719 1.99 2.92 29.11
C PHE A 719 2.61 1.73 29.88
N GLU A 720 1.83 1.04 30.71
CA GLU A 720 2.25 -0.18 31.43
C GLU A 720 2.87 -1.24 30.50
N VAL A 721 2.42 -1.31 29.23
CA VAL A 721 2.92 -2.27 28.24
C VAL A 721 4.37 -1.99 27.82
N PHE A 722 4.83 -0.74 27.97
CA PHE A 722 6.16 -0.30 27.54
C PHE A 722 7.16 -0.15 28.70
N ALA A 723 6.66 -0.14 29.95
CA ALA A 723 7.44 0.19 31.14
C ALA A 723 8.54 -0.83 31.48
N SER A 724 8.44 -2.08 31.01
CA SER A 724 9.43 -3.12 31.30
C SER A 724 10.64 -3.12 30.36
N TYR A 725 10.66 -2.26 29.34
CA TYR A 725 11.74 -2.24 28.36
C TYR A 725 12.92 -1.36 28.79
N LYS A 726 14.13 -1.84 28.57
CA LYS A 726 15.39 -1.13 28.85
C LYS A 726 16.15 -0.88 27.55
N ILE A 727 16.70 0.33 27.40
CA ILE A 727 17.64 0.67 26.33
C ILE A 727 19.03 0.77 26.98
N GLY A 728 19.93 -0.16 26.62
CA GLY A 728 21.24 -0.26 27.26
C GLY A 728 21.16 -0.97 28.63
N GLU A 729 22.10 -0.64 29.52
CA GLU A 729 22.22 -1.29 30.84
C GLU A 729 21.30 -0.67 31.92
N ASP A 730 20.70 0.51 31.67
CA ASP A 730 20.01 1.33 32.67
C ASP A 730 18.54 1.65 32.28
N SER A 731 17.67 1.88 33.28
CA SER A 731 16.24 2.22 33.13
C SER A 731 15.94 3.72 33.13
N THR A 732 16.97 4.56 33.27
CA THR A 732 16.85 6.03 33.37
C THR A 732 15.99 6.67 32.27
N LEU A 733 16.16 6.31 31.01
CA LEU A 733 15.35 6.86 29.91
C LEU A 733 13.87 6.49 30.05
N THR A 734 13.56 5.25 30.45
CA THR A 734 12.18 4.81 30.65
C THR A 734 11.54 5.56 31.83
N GLU A 735 12.29 5.79 32.90
CA GLU A 735 11.84 6.57 34.07
C GLU A 735 11.59 8.04 33.71
N GLU A 736 12.47 8.65 32.90
CA GLU A 736 12.29 10.02 32.39
C GLU A 736 11.02 10.16 31.55
N ILE A 737 10.79 9.19 30.64
CA ILE A 737 9.58 9.18 29.81
C ILE A 737 8.33 9.00 30.69
N LEU A 738 8.36 8.10 31.67
CA LEU A 738 7.23 7.89 32.60
C LEU A 738 6.93 9.15 33.42
N ALA A 739 7.95 9.86 33.89
CA ALA A 739 7.79 11.10 34.64
C ALA A 739 7.19 12.25 33.82
N ALA A 740 7.29 12.17 32.49
CA ALA A 740 6.70 13.12 31.54
C ALA A 740 5.24 12.82 31.19
N GLY A 741 4.69 11.69 31.64
CA GLY A 741 3.27 11.35 31.50
C GLY A 741 2.37 12.19 32.41
N PRO A 742 1.04 12.04 32.27
CA PRO A 742 0.09 12.76 33.10
C PRO A 742 0.16 12.32 34.56
N LYS A 743 0.00 13.28 35.47
CA LYS A 743 0.00 13.08 36.92
C LYS A 743 -1.44 13.07 37.41
N VAL A 744 -1.95 11.89 37.74
CA VAL A 744 -3.31 11.64 38.26
C VAL A 744 -3.34 11.70 39.77
#